data_AF-S6AAR2-F1
#
_entry.id   AF-S6AAR2-F1
#
_cell.length_a   1.000
_cell.length_b   1.000
_cell.length_c   1.000
_cell.angle_alpha   90.00
_cell.angle_beta   90.00
_cell.angle_gamma   90.00
#
_symmetry.space_group_name_H-M   'P 1'
#
loop_
_entity.id
_entity.type
_entity.pdbx_description
1 polymer ?
#
loop_
_entity_poly.entity_id
_entity_poly.type
_entity_poly.pdbx_seq_one_letter_code
_entity_poly.pdbx_strand_id
1 'polypeptide(L)'
;MNRFDNPFHDLWITEILDPNGFVKMFSPCVASHAEALFGTGNVVVRGRQGSGKSMLLGLLDTRTRVAYARSREGYPAPDNYRGFLAAGINLTRDNARIVTSRLSERPEEQRRDWAASTFADYVNYLLVKDLLDNVAYLAAEQKKDGALQQELSVHWSESNVQHFVDSIVAADAWYGFLEKCTTFDDIVKQVADRLSRYRRFFNFSTDELDHDIEKSKTDIGEPAAVVADCLRQAGIIPKGALVFLRIDQHEELYELEKSSGYHGVFRQVINRALALRDSRVSYRVGTRHYAWNEQIAVWGSGAHLEDMRDYTIVDIDQMLKRHENASLGFSFGDFAEDVFRRRLNVYGFELEDSYPKGLLAEVFGKTLLPSERAQLYAGDRAPLLDIPDDWAPEWKAALEQLWFEDPLDAKLGEAWLRQREQQRKLVHKNPELATSRPWRDRPYWKKERNEAALIQIAGDANEALVWSGERHIVDLSGWNILAFMSLCRAIWAAWLRDTSDDELRTTHLPKIDSRAQIVGIYEASRAWCDKLKEGADGDNRTKFITALGSWFSQRIRRDKALSNPGHNGISLLQEEFEVHNFITDLIRNCRDNGDLIESAHTTKIPDANPRIKWYLNPLLCPCFRIPHIRTKEPIYTTTDELLKVFDGGTIGVNDEESDDLDNPQARLF
;
A
#
# COMPACT_ATOMS: atom_id res chain seq x y z
N MET A 1 -20.76 -18.75 7.39
CA MET A 1 -19.84 -18.95 6.25
C MET A 1 -19.55 -20.43 6.19
N ASN A 2 -19.61 -21.01 4.99
CA ASN A 2 -19.25 -22.41 4.77
C ASN A 2 -17.71 -22.50 4.67
N ARG A 3 -17.11 -23.58 5.17
CA ARG A 3 -15.66 -23.83 5.07
C ARG A 3 -15.17 -23.88 3.61
N PHE A 4 -16.08 -24.12 2.67
CA PHE A 4 -15.80 -24.20 1.24
C PHE A 4 -16.02 -22.88 0.48
N ASP A 5 -16.46 -21.83 1.18
CA ASP A 5 -16.42 -20.48 0.62
C ASP A 5 -14.95 -20.02 0.57
N ASN A 6 -14.59 -19.23 -0.44
CA ASN A 6 -13.24 -18.69 -0.54
C ASN A 6 -13.00 -17.68 0.62
N PRO A 7 -12.06 -17.96 1.55
CA PRO A 7 -11.83 -17.12 2.73
C PRO A 7 -11.24 -15.74 2.39
N PHE A 8 -10.82 -15.56 1.14
CA PHE A 8 -10.23 -14.34 0.61
C PHE A 8 -11.15 -13.62 -0.40
N HIS A 9 -12.43 -14.02 -0.52
CA HIS A 9 -13.37 -13.41 -1.48
C HIS A 9 -13.48 -11.90 -1.28
N ASP A 10 -13.70 -11.47 -0.04
CA ASP A 10 -13.84 -10.07 0.35
C ASP A 10 -12.48 -9.45 0.65
N LEU A 11 -11.91 -8.83 -0.38
CA LEU A 11 -10.63 -8.13 -0.31
C LEU A 11 -10.70 -6.87 0.56
N TRP A 12 -11.85 -6.18 0.58
CA TRP A 12 -12.08 -4.93 1.33
C TRP A 12 -12.85 -5.14 2.63
N ILE A 13 -12.93 -6.38 3.13
CA ILE A 13 -13.74 -6.71 4.31
C ILE A 13 -13.46 -5.72 5.46
N THR A 14 -12.22 -5.28 5.57
CA THR A 14 -11.66 -4.46 6.64
C THR A 14 -12.28 -3.06 6.76
N GLU A 15 -12.90 -2.54 5.70
CA GLU A 15 -13.61 -1.25 5.72
C GLU A 15 -15.06 -1.38 6.21
N ILE A 16 -15.59 -2.61 6.25
CA ILE A 16 -16.99 -2.94 6.53
C ILE A 16 -17.11 -3.89 7.73
N LEU A 17 -15.99 -4.36 8.29
CA LEU A 17 -16.00 -5.25 9.45
C LEU A 17 -16.69 -4.57 10.63
N ASP A 18 -17.60 -5.31 11.25
CA ASP A 18 -18.06 -4.97 12.58
C ASP A 18 -16.90 -5.10 13.58
N PRO A 19 -16.98 -4.43 14.75
CA PRO A 19 -15.92 -4.45 15.75
C PRO A 19 -15.46 -5.85 16.18
N ASN A 20 -16.34 -6.85 16.27
CA ASN A 20 -15.93 -8.21 16.67
C ASN A 20 -15.22 -8.94 15.53
N GLY A 21 -15.69 -8.76 14.30
CA GLY A 21 -15.00 -9.22 13.11
C GLY A 21 -13.59 -8.61 12.99
N PHE A 22 -13.45 -7.32 13.32
CA PHE A 22 -12.18 -6.62 13.34
C PHE A 22 -11.17 -7.29 14.28
N VAL A 23 -11.54 -7.58 15.53
CA VAL A 23 -10.66 -8.24 16.50
C VAL A 23 -10.12 -9.58 15.97
N LYS A 24 -10.98 -10.37 15.33
CA LYS A 24 -10.60 -11.68 14.80
C LYS A 24 -9.62 -11.55 13.62
N MET A 25 -9.86 -10.58 12.73
CA MET A 25 -9.12 -10.45 11.47
C MET A 25 -7.88 -9.55 11.54
N PHE A 26 -7.81 -8.61 12.47
CA PHE A 26 -6.70 -7.66 12.57
C PHE A 26 -5.42 -8.36 13.03
N SER A 27 -4.32 -8.13 12.32
CA SER A 27 -3.01 -8.63 12.72
C SER A 27 -2.31 -7.64 13.66
N PRO A 28 -2.04 -8.02 14.92
CA PRO A 28 -1.35 -7.14 15.88
C PRO A 28 0.09 -6.82 15.48
N CYS A 29 0.67 -7.58 14.54
CA CYS A 29 2.05 -7.43 14.13
C CYS A 29 2.36 -6.06 13.50
N VAL A 30 1.41 -5.42 12.83
CA VAL A 30 1.63 -4.07 12.26
C VAL A 30 1.62 -3.00 13.35
N ALA A 31 0.82 -3.20 14.40
CA ALA A 31 0.64 -2.23 15.47
C ALA A 31 1.88 -2.10 16.36
N SER A 32 2.64 -3.18 16.58
CA SER A 32 3.89 -3.15 17.36
C SER A 32 4.97 -2.26 16.74
N HIS A 33 4.87 -1.98 15.43
CA HIS A 33 5.77 -1.09 14.70
C HIS A 33 5.20 0.31 14.49
N ALA A 34 3.99 0.58 15.00
CA ALA A 34 3.26 1.83 14.84
C ALA A 34 3.01 2.52 16.18
N GLU A 35 3.91 2.37 17.16
CA GLU A 35 3.74 2.93 18.51
C GLU A 35 3.42 4.43 18.52
N ALA A 36 4.04 5.19 17.61
CA ALA A 36 3.79 6.63 17.45
C ALA A 36 2.30 6.95 17.26
N LEU A 37 1.51 6.04 16.66
CA LEU A 37 0.06 6.16 16.49
C LEU A 37 -0.67 6.38 17.82
N PHE A 38 -0.18 5.85 18.93
CA PHE A 38 -0.83 5.95 20.24
C PHE A 38 -0.27 7.09 21.09
N GLY A 39 0.75 7.81 20.62
CA GLY A 39 1.39 8.90 21.36
C GLY A 39 0.56 10.17 21.48
N THR A 40 1.13 11.23 22.05
CA THR A 40 0.42 12.52 22.27
C THR A 40 0.58 13.53 21.12
N GLY A 41 1.53 13.31 20.21
CA GLY A 41 1.74 14.16 19.04
C GLY A 41 0.74 13.87 17.93
N ASN A 42 0.65 14.73 16.91
CA ASN A 42 -0.10 14.42 15.70
C ASN A 42 0.64 13.36 14.86
N VAL A 43 -0.11 12.51 14.17
CA VAL A 43 0.47 11.43 13.36
C VAL A 43 -0.16 11.42 11.97
N VAL A 44 0.70 11.24 10.97
CA VAL A 44 0.30 11.00 9.59
C VAL A 44 0.64 9.56 9.24
N VAL A 45 -0.38 8.76 9.00
CA VAL A 45 -0.25 7.36 8.56
C VAL A 45 -0.25 7.33 7.04
N ARG A 46 0.88 6.94 6.46
CA ARG A 46 1.08 6.89 5.00
C ARG A 46 1.25 5.46 4.50
N GLY A 47 0.95 5.27 3.23
CA GLY A 47 1.10 4.00 2.54
C GLY A 47 0.29 3.98 1.25
N ARG A 48 0.67 3.09 0.33
CA ARG A 48 -0.07 2.87 -0.93
C ARG A 48 -1.50 2.38 -0.68
N GLN A 49 -2.31 2.37 -1.73
CA GLN A 49 -3.64 1.77 -1.68
C GLN A 49 -3.55 0.30 -1.24
N GLY A 50 -4.43 -0.11 -0.33
CA GLY A 50 -4.46 -1.50 0.14
C GLY A 50 -3.32 -1.91 1.08
N SER A 51 -2.53 -0.97 1.60
CA SER A 51 -1.46 -1.24 2.60
C SER A 51 -1.99 -1.53 4.02
N GLY A 52 -3.25 -1.19 4.33
CA GLY A 52 -3.85 -1.41 5.65
C GLY A 52 -3.99 -0.17 6.53
N LYS A 53 -3.82 1.05 5.99
CA LYS A 53 -3.97 2.32 6.73
C LYS A 53 -5.26 2.41 7.54
N SER A 54 -6.40 2.19 6.89
CA SER A 54 -7.72 2.26 7.53
C SER A 54 -7.90 1.21 8.61
N MET A 55 -7.30 0.02 8.49
CA MET A 55 -7.28 -0.96 9.58
C MET A 55 -6.48 -0.46 10.77
N LEU A 56 -5.27 0.05 10.54
CA LEU A 56 -4.41 0.55 11.59
C LEU A 56 -5.09 1.71 12.34
N LEU A 57 -5.68 2.65 11.61
CA LEU A 57 -6.49 3.71 12.17
C LEU A 57 -7.78 3.21 12.83
N GLY A 58 -8.32 2.07 12.38
CA GLY A 58 -9.46 1.36 12.93
C GLY A 58 -9.26 0.91 14.38
N LEU A 59 -8.02 0.68 14.81
CA LEU A 59 -7.70 0.36 16.20
C LEU A 59 -8.12 1.45 17.17
N LEU A 60 -8.11 2.71 16.73
CA LEU A 60 -8.46 3.84 17.57
C LEU A 60 -9.97 3.95 17.80
N ASP A 61 -10.80 3.28 17.00
CA ASP A 61 -12.25 3.34 17.14
C ASP A 61 -12.70 2.78 18.51
N THR A 62 -13.50 3.57 19.22
CA THR A 62 -14.05 3.24 20.54
C THR A 62 -14.80 1.90 20.51
N ARG A 63 -15.55 1.63 19.44
CA ARG A 63 -16.30 0.38 19.28
C ARG A 63 -15.36 -0.83 19.14
N THR A 64 -14.32 -0.70 18.33
CA THR A 64 -13.26 -1.71 18.18
C THR A 64 -12.60 -2.02 19.51
N ARG A 65 -12.29 -0.99 20.32
CA ARG A 65 -11.68 -1.19 21.63
C ARG A 65 -12.58 -1.93 22.61
N VAL A 66 -13.87 -1.60 22.64
CA VAL A 66 -14.86 -2.33 23.45
C VAL A 66 -14.92 -3.81 23.03
N ALA A 67 -14.83 -4.10 21.72
CA ALA A 67 -14.78 -5.48 21.23
C ALA A 67 -13.51 -6.23 21.68
N TYR A 68 -12.34 -5.58 21.67
CA TYR A 68 -11.10 -6.16 22.24
C TYR A 68 -11.29 -6.48 23.74
N ALA A 69 -11.79 -5.53 24.53
CA ALA A 69 -12.03 -5.76 25.96
C ALA A 69 -12.95 -6.96 26.24
N ARG A 70 -13.97 -7.17 25.40
CA ARG A 70 -14.95 -8.26 25.55
C ARG A 70 -14.46 -9.60 25.06
N SER A 71 -13.70 -9.62 23.97
CA SER A 71 -13.08 -10.83 23.44
C SER A 71 -11.97 -11.36 24.35
N ARG A 72 -11.45 -10.52 25.26
CA ARG A 72 -10.28 -10.80 26.12
C ARG A 72 -9.00 -11.03 25.32
N GLU A 73 -8.99 -10.60 24.08
CA GLU A 73 -7.79 -10.52 23.25
C GLU A 73 -6.93 -9.34 23.71
N GLY A 74 -5.61 -9.49 23.62
CA GLY A 74 -4.68 -8.40 23.93
C GLY A 74 -4.88 -7.22 22.98
N TYR A 75 -5.24 -6.05 23.51
CA TYR A 75 -5.37 -4.84 22.70
C TYR A 75 -3.96 -4.39 22.23
N PRO A 76 -3.75 -4.19 20.91
CA PRO A 76 -2.40 -4.01 20.34
C PRO A 76 -1.92 -2.55 20.44
N ALA A 77 -2.02 -1.97 21.63
CA ALA A 77 -1.44 -0.68 21.98
C ALA A 77 -0.62 -0.80 23.28
N PRO A 78 0.46 -0.03 23.45
CA PRO A 78 1.22 0.00 24.70
C PRO A 78 0.34 0.41 25.88
N ASP A 79 0.55 -0.21 27.05
CA ASP A 79 -0.32 -0.05 28.22
C ASP A 79 -0.46 1.43 28.67
N ASN A 80 0.63 2.20 28.58
CA ASN A 80 0.68 3.62 28.93
C ASN A 80 -0.12 4.53 27.98
N TYR A 81 -0.51 4.03 26.81
CA TYR A 81 -1.27 4.79 25.82
C TYR A 81 -2.69 4.28 25.61
N ARG A 82 -3.22 3.41 26.49
CA ARG A 82 -4.60 2.91 26.36
C ARG A 82 -5.67 3.86 26.91
N GLY A 83 -5.29 4.85 27.70
CA GLY A 83 -6.23 5.83 28.29
C GLY A 83 -6.67 6.93 27.34
N PHE A 84 -7.35 6.60 26.24
CA PHE A 84 -7.81 7.57 25.25
C PHE A 84 -9.26 7.39 24.82
N LEU A 85 -9.86 8.44 24.27
CA LEU A 85 -11.11 8.43 23.51
C LEU A 85 -10.78 8.86 22.08
N ALA A 86 -11.50 8.36 21.08
CA ALA A 86 -11.30 8.80 19.71
C ALA A 86 -12.62 9.19 19.05
N ALA A 87 -12.52 10.15 18.12
CA ALA A 87 -13.52 10.46 17.14
C ALA A 87 -12.88 10.40 15.76
N GLY A 88 -13.65 10.11 14.72
CA GLY A 88 -13.09 10.12 13.38
C GLY A 88 -14.08 10.25 12.25
N ILE A 89 -13.54 10.70 11.13
CA ILE A 89 -14.22 10.85 9.85
C ILE A 89 -13.47 10.10 8.75
N ASN A 90 -14.21 9.70 7.73
CA ASN A 90 -13.68 9.16 6.48
C ASN A 90 -14.19 10.05 5.35
N LEU A 91 -13.27 10.80 4.72
CA LEU A 91 -13.65 11.89 3.82
C LEU A 91 -14.43 11.43 2.58
N THR A 92 -14.24 10.18 2.14
CA THR A 92 -15.05 9.56 1.09
C THR A 92 -16.47 9.28 1.59
N ARG A 93 -16.61 8.57 2.72
CA ARG A 93 -17.91 8.15 3.27
C ARG A 93 -18.75 9.31 3.79
N ASP A 94 -18.10 10.32 4.36
CA ASP A 94 -18.72 11.55 4.86
C ASP A 94 -18.99 12.59 3.76
N ASN A 95 -18.68 12.22 2.50
CA ASN A 95 -18.91 13.00 1.28
C ASN A 95 -18.33 14.42 1.37
N ALA A 96 -17.06 14.55 1.80
CA ALA A 96 -16.39 15.84 1.93
C ALA A 96 -16.36 16.65 0.62
N ARG A 97 -16.37 15.94 -0.53
CA ARG A 97 -16.44 16.53 -1.87
C ARG A 97 -17.68 17.40 -2.09
N ILE A 98 -18.75 17.20 -1.32
CA ILE A 98 -19.99 17.95 -1.47
C ILE A 98 -19.79 19.46 -1.23
N VAL A 99 -18.78 19.87 -0.46
CA VAL A 99 -18.51 21.28 -0.13
C VAL A 99 -18.19 22.12 -1.37
N THR A 100 -17.68 21.51 -2.44
CA THR A 100 -17.37 22.23 -3.68
C THR A 100 -18.55 22.41 -4.61
N SER A 101 -19.70 21.77 -4.37
CA SER A 101 -20.82 21.70 -5.33
C SER A 101 -21.37 23.07 -5.74
N ARG A 102 -21.26 24.05 -4.84
CA ARG A 102 -21.79 25.42 -5.01
C ARG A 102 -20.71 26.49 -5.07
N LEU A 103 -19.44 26.12 -5.24
CA LEU A 103 -18.35 27.09 -5.31
C LEU A 103 -18.52 28.11 -6.45
N SER A 104 -19.06 27.68 -7.58
CA SER A 104 -19.30 28.54 -8.75
C SER A 104 -20.34 29.63 -8.50
N GLU A 105 -21.26 29.43 -7.54
CA GLU A 105 -22.30 30.41 -7.16
C GLU A 105 -21.73 31.60 -6.37
N ARG A 106 -20.51 31.46 -5.82
CA ARG A 106 -19.85 32.52 -5.06
C ARG A 106 -19.04 33.44 -5.97
N PRO A 107 -18.91 34.75 -5.63
CA PRO A 107 -17.97 35.65 -6.31
C PRO A 107 -16.55 35.11 -6.25
N GLU A 108 -15.81 35.16 -7.35
CA GLU A 108 -14.48 34.53 -7.51
C GLU A 108 -13.52 34.90 -6.38
N GLU A 109 -13.50 36.17 -5.97
CA GLU A 109 -12.68 36.72 -4.89
C GLU A 109 -12.99 36.13 -3.50
N GLN A 110 -14.20 35.60 -3.28
CA GLN A 110 -14.65 35.03 -2.00
C GLN A 110 -14.61 33.50 -1.97
N ARG A 111 -14.41 32.86 -3.13
CA ARG A 111 -14.54 31.39 -3.26
C ARG A 111 -13.60 30.63 -2.35
N ARG A 112 -12.33 31.06 -2.27
CA ARG A 112 -11.31 30.37 -1.46
C ARG A 112 -11.62 30.45 0.03
N ASP A 113 -11.90 31.65 0.53
CA ASP A 113 -12.19 31.88 1.95
C ASP A 113 -13.51 31.20 2.36
N TRP A 114 -14.51 31.25 1.48
CA TRP A 114 -15.77 30.54 1.71
C TRP A 114 -15.58 29.02 1.69
N ALA A 115 -14.82 28.45 0.75
CA ALA A 115 -14.49 27.02 0.75
C ALA A 115 -13.77 26.63 2.03
N ALA A 116 -12.74 27.38 2.43
CA ALA A 116 -11.93 27.07 3.61
C ALA A 116 -12.77 27.11 4.89
N SER A 117 -13.51 28.20 5.13
CA SER A 117 -14.34 28.36 6.33
C SER A 117 -15.49 27.36 6.39
N THR A 118 -16.13 27.08 5.25
CA THR A 118 -17.27 26.15 5.20
C THR A 118 -16.81 24.70 5.37
N PHE A 119 -15.67 24.33 4.76
CA PHE A 119 -15.07 23.02 4.95
C PHE A 119 -14.59 22.80 6.38
N ALA A 120 -13.94 23.80 6.97
CA ALA A 120 -13.50 23.76 8.37
C ALA A 120 -14.68 23.48 9.31
N ASP A 121 -15.77 24.22 9.15
CA ASP A 121 -16.97 24.05 9.96
C ASP A 121 -17.63 22.68 9.75
N TYR A 122 -17.76 22.23 8.49
CA TYR A 122 -18.34 20.92 8.19
C TYR A 122 -17.53 19.77 8.84
N VAL A 123 -16.20 19.80 8.72
CA VAL A 123 -15.29 18.82 9.33
C VAL A 123 -15.37 18.85 10.86
N ASN A 124 -15.38 20.05 11.46
CA ASN A 124 -15.51 20.20 12.91
C ASN A 124 -16.78 19.53 13.43
N TYR A 125 -17.93 19.81 12.82
CA TYR A 125 -19.20 19.26 13.29
C TYR A 125 -19.30 17.75 13.08
N LEU A 126 -18.67 17.18 12.05
CA LEU A 126 -18.56 15.73 11.89
C LEU A 126 -17.75 15.10 13.04
N LEU A 127 -16.57 15.66 13.35
CA LEU A 127 -15.70 15.17 14.42
C LEU A 127 -16.34 15.32 15.80
N VAL A 128 -16.96 16.48 16.07
CA VAL A 128 -17.69 16.76 17.31
C VAL A 128 -18.83 15.75 17.49
N LYS A 129 -19.62 15.52 16.44
CA LYS A 129 -20.73 14.56 16.52
C LYS A 129 -20.23 13.17 16.89
N ASP A 130 -19.19 12.68 16.20
CA ASP A 130 -18.64 11.35 16.48
C ASP A 130 -18.02 11.26 17.89
N LEU A 131 -17.40 12.34 18.38
CA LEU A 131 -16.87 12.41 19.75
C LEU A 131 -17.96 12.29 20.81
N LEU A 132 -19.07 13.04 20.64
CA LEU A 132 -20.23 13.00 21.52
C LEU A 132 -20.89 11.61 21.51
N ASP A 133 -21.07 11.03 20.32
CA ASP A 133 -21.63 9.69 20.16
C ASP A 133 -20.74 8.63 20.84
N ASN A 134 -19.42 8.73 20.69
CA ASN A 134 -18.47 7.76 21.24
C ASN A 134 -18.36 7.83 22.77
N VAL A 135 -18.41 9.01 23.38
CA VAL A 135 -18.40 9.12 24.86
C VAL A 135 -19.70 8.58 25.47
N ALA A 136 -20.85 8.89 24.87
CA ALA A 136 -22.15 8.39 25.31
C ALA A 136 -22.24 6.87 25.12
N TYR A 137 -21.75 6.36 24.00
CA TYR A 137 -21.63 4.93 23.74
C TYR A 137 -20.77 4.24 24.80
N LEU A 138 -19.54 4.72 25.04
CA LEU A 138 -18.64 4.12 26.01
C LEU A 138 -19.22 4.12 27.44
N ALA A 139 -19.89 5.21 27.84
CA ALA A 139 -20.61 5.27 29.11
C ALA A 139 -21.67 4.17 29.24
N ALA A 140 -22.46 3.95 28.18
CA ALA A 140 -23.49 2.91 28.15
C ALA A 140 -22.88 1.51 28.25
N GLU A 141 -21.79 1.25 27.54
CA GLU A 141 -21.10 -0.04 27.57
C GLU A 141 -20.43 -0.30 28.93
N GLN A 142 -19.82 0.71 29.56
CA GLN A 142 -19.26 0.60 30.92
C GLN A 142 -20.32 0.29 31.96
N LYS A 143 -21.50 0.91 31.85
CA LYS A 143 -22.62 0.60 32.73
C LYS A 143 -23.12 -0.84 32.57
N LYS A 144 -23.01 -1.39 31.35
CA LYS A 144 -23.47 -2.75 31.03
C LYS A 144 -22.54 -3.82 31.58
N ASP A 145 -21.23 -3.71 31.34
CA ASP A 145 -20.27 -4.76 31.67
C ASP A 145 -18.87 -4.25 32.08
N GLY A 146 -18.70 -2.95 32.32
CA GLY A 146 -17.43 -2.37 32.74
C GLY A 146 -16.35 -2.33 31.65
N ALA A 147 -16.72 -2.48 30.37
CA ALA A 147 -15.77 -2.49 29.26
C ALA A 147 -14.84 -1.24 29.27
N LEU A 148 -13.53 -1.47 29.20
CA LEU A 148 -12.48 -0.42 29.24
C LEU A 148 -12.44 0.45 30.51
N GLN A 149 -13.22 0.14 31.55
CA GLN A 149 -13.30 1.00 32.75
C GLN A 149 -11.95 1.20 33.46
N GLN A 150 -11.06 0.22 33.38
CA GLN A 150 -9.71 0.29 33.96
C GLN A 150 -8.75 1.16 33.12
N GLU A 151 -8.97 1.24 31.80
CA GLU A 151 -8.11 2.00 30.88
C GLU A 151 -8.59 3.46 30.75
N LEU A 152 -9.90 3.66 30.63
CA LEU A 152 -10.56 4.96 30.50
C LEU A 152 -11.90 4.93 31.23
N SER A 153 -11.98 5.45 32.45
CA SER A 153 -13.23 5.50 33.22
C SER A 153 -14.12 6.66 32.79
N VAL A 154 -15.35 6.39 32.32
CA VAL A 154 -16.33 7.41 31.97
C VAL A 154 -17.35 7.59 33.10
N HIS A 155 -17.36 8.76 33.74
CA HIS A 155 -18.26 9.07 34.87
C HIS A 155 -19.52 9.80 34.39
N TRP A 156 -20.49 9.02 33.90
CA TRP A 156 -21.74 9.52 33.33
C TRP A 156 -22.85 9.70 34.38
N SER A 157 -22.71 10.72 35.22
CA SER A 157 -23.74 11.12 36.19
C SER A 157 -24.53 12.33 35.69
N GLU A 158 -25.77 12.51 36.17
CA GLU A 158 -26.60 13.67 35.82
C GLU A 158 -25.88 15.00 36.12
N SER A 159 -25.19 15.09 37.26
CA SER A 159 -24.41 16.28 37.63
C SER A 159 -23.24 16.56 36.69
N ASN A 160 -22.49 15.52 36.28
CA ASN A 160 -21.36 15.68 35.38
C ASN A 160 -21.84 16.04 33.97
N VAL A 161 -22.92 15.41 33.50
CA VAL A 161 -23.53 15.71 32.21
C VAL A 161 -24.07 17.13 32.19
N GLN A 162 -24.74 17.59 33.24
CA GLN A 162 -25.21 18.97 33.32
C GLN A 162 -24.03 19.95 33.33
N HIS A 163 -22.98 19.69 34.11
CA HIS A 163 -21.78 20.53 34.11
C HIS A 163 -21.12 20.61 32.72
N PHE A 164 -21.07 19.50 31.99
CA PHE A 164 -20.62 19.48 30.60
C PHE A 164 -21.48 20.36 29.70
N VAL A 165 -22.82 20.24 29.78
CA VAL A 165 -23.76 21.06 29.01
C VAL A 165 -23.57 22.54 29.33
N ASP A 166 -23.46 22.91 30.61
CA ASP A 166 -23.29 24.30 31.00
C ASP A 166 -21.95 24.86 30.47
N SER A 167 -20.89 24.06 30.50
CA SER A 167 -19.56 24.46 30.01
C SER A 167 -19.49 24.60 28.49
N ILE A 168 -20.07 23.67 27.75
CA ILE A 168 -20.01 23.69 26.28
C ILE A 168 -20.92 24.77 25.68
N VAL A 169 -22.06 25.05 26.31
CA VAL A 169 -22.98 26.13 25.91
C VAL A 169 -22.38 27.50 26.18
N ALA A 170 -21.64 27.65 27.28
CA ALA A 170 -20.93 28.88 27.63
C ALA A 170 -19.66 29.12 26.80
N ALA A 171 -19.20 28.14 26.01
CA ALA A 171 -17.97 28.26 25.26
C ALA A 171 -18.14 29.09 23.98
N ASP A 172 -17.25 30.06 23.76
CA ASP A 172 -17.28 30.96 22.60
C ASP A 172 -17.01 30.28 21.25
N ALA A 173 -16.52 29.03 21.26
CA ALA A 173 -16.15 28.28 20.06
C ALA A 173 -17.31 28.01 19.09
N TRP A 174 -18.56 28.23 19.51
CA TRP A 174 -19.77 27.99 18.72
C TRP A 174 -20.43 29.26 18.19
N TYR A 175 -19.92 30.45 18.56
CA TYR A 175 -20.51 31.75 18.21
C TYR A 175 -22.03 31.81 18.48
N GLY A 176 -22.43 31.29 19.64
CA GLY A 176 -23.83 31.29 20.08
C GLY A 176 -24.71 30.19 19.48
N PHE A 177 -24.19 29.32 18.58
CA PHE A 177 -25.02 28.30 17.91
C PHE A 177 -25.64 27.27 18.87
N LEU A 178 -25.00 27.01 20.02
CA LEU A 178 -25.46 26.07 21.04
C LEU A 178 -26.17 26.74 22.24
N GLU A 179 -26.37 28.06 22.25
CA GLU A 179 -26.90 28.82 23.40
C GLU A 179 -28.24 28.31 23.95
N LYS A 180 -29.06 27.69 23.10
CA LYS A 180 -30.40 27.21 23.44
C LYS A 180 -30.42 25.76 23.93
N CYS A 181 -29.29 25.06 23.89
CA CYS A 181 -29.22 23.67 24.32
C CYS A 181 -29.24 23.61 25.85
N THR A 182 -30.12 22.77 26.41
CA THR A 182 -30.26 22.61 27.87
C THR A 182 -29.86 21.22 28.35
N THR A 183 -29.75 20.28 27.42
CA THR A 183 -29.40 18.88 27.69
C THR A 183 -28.34 18.39 26.72
N PHE A 184 -27.68 17.27 27.07
CA PHE A 184 -26.75 16.60 26.17
C PHE A 184 -27.41 16.20 24.84
N ASP A 185 -28.65 15.71 24.89
CA ASP A 185 -29.41 15.33 23.70
C ASP A 185 -29.73 16.54 22.82
N ASP A 186 -29.96 17.73 23.40
CA ASP A 186 -30.15 18.96 22.63
C ASP A 186 -28.89 19.30 21.84
N ILE A 187 -27.70 19.18 22.45
CA ILE A 187 -26.42 19.44 21.78
C ILE A 187 -26.22 18.46 20.62
N VAL A 188 -26.41 17.16 20.86
CA VAL A 188 -26.26 16.13 19.83
C VAL A 188 -27.22 16.39 18.66
N LYS A 189 -28.48 16.72 18.94
CA LYS A 189 -29.48 17.07 17.92
C LYS A 189 -29.10 18.34 17.16
N GLN A 190 -28.64 19.38 17.84
CA GLN A 190 -28.28 20.66 17.24
C GLN A 190 -27.05 20.52 16.31
N VAL A 191 -26.04 19.75 16.73
CA VAL A 191 -24.88 19.39 15.91
C VAL A 191 -25.31 18.60 14.67
N ALA A 192 -26.18 17.60 14.85
CA ALA A 192 -26.69 16.78 13.74
C ALA A 192 -27.56 17.59 12.76
N ASP A 193 -28.37 18.52 13.26
CA ASP A 193 -29.20 19.41 12.45
C ASP A 193 -28.33 20.30 11.55
N ARG A 194 -27.23 20.86 12.09
CA ARG A 194 -26.28 21.65 11.29
C ARG A 194 -25.70 20.86 10.12
N LEU A 195 -25.28 19.61 10.36
CA LEU A 195 -24.78 18.73 9.30
C LEU A 195 -25.86 18.40 8.27
N SER A 196 -27.11 18.20 8.71
CA SER A 196 -28.26 18.00 7.83
C SER A 196 -28.53 19.23 6.96
N ARG A 197 -28.46 20.44 7.53
CA ARG A 197 -28.58 21.72 6.83
C ARG A 197 -27.48 21.91 5.78
N TYR A 198 -26.23 21.59 6.11
CA TYR A 198 -25.15 21.56 5.11
C TYR A 198 -25.45 20.62 3.96
N ARG A 199 -25.83 19.36 4.27
CA ARG A 199 -26.13 18.37 3.23
C ARG A 199 -27.30 18.79 2.35
N ARG A 200 -28.36 19.38 2.92
CA ARG A 200 -29.49 19.92 2.15
C ARG A 200 -29.05 21.04 1.22
N PHE A 201 -28.28 21.99 1.73
CA PHE A 201 -27.74 23.10 0.95
C PHE A 201 -26.88 22.60 -0.21
N PHE A 202 -25.86 21.78 0.07
CA PHE A 202 -24.95 21.31 -0.97
C PHE A 202 -25.57 20.34 -1.98
N ASN A 203 -26.66 19.64 -1.62
CA ASN A 203 -27.47 18.81 -2.53
C ASN A 203 -28.57 19.61 -3.26
N PHE A 204 -28.53 20.94 -3.20
CA PHE A 204 -29.51 21.81 -3.86
C PHE A 204 -30.96 21.57 -3.42
N SER A 205 -31.16 21.09 -2.19
CA SER A 205 -32.49 21.01 -1.56
C SER A 205 -32.94 22.34 -0.97
N THR A 206 -32.00 23.26 -0.72
CA THR A 206 -32.27 24.65 -0.31
C THR A 206 -31.36 25.58 -1.12
N ASP A 207 -31.87 26.77 -1.47
CA ASP A 207 -31.14 27.72 -2.33
C ASP A 207 -30.05 28.48 -1.57
N GLU A 208 -30.29 28.77 -0.29
CA GLU A 208 -29.38 29.49 0.57
C GLU A 208 -28.98 28.64 1.77
N LEU A 209 -27.76 28.88 2.28
CA LEU A 209 -27.32 28.33 3.55
C LEU A 209 -27.92 29.19 4.66
N ASP A 210 -28.47 28.53 5.68
CA ASP A 210 -29.15 29.23 6.77
C ASP A 210 -28.24 30.28 7.43
N HIS A 211 -28.81 31.46 7.68
CA HIS A 211 -28.06 32.63 8.13
C HIS A 211 -27.42 32.45 9.52
N ASP A 212 -28.04 31.65 10.39
CA ASP A 212 -27.45 31.27 11.68
C ASP A 212 -26.16 30.45 11.50
N ILE A 213 -26.13 29.50 10.55
CA ILE A 213 -24.93 28.75 10.19
C ILE A 213 -23.84 29.68 9.63
N GLU A 214 -24.19 30.53 8.66
CA GLU A 214 -23.19 31.43 8.05
C GLU A 214 -22.50 32.34 9.07
N LYS A 215 -23.24 32.86 10.05
CA LYS A 215 -22.68 33.72 11.11
C LYS A 215 -21.93 32.98 12.22
N SER A 216 -22.08 31.66 12.31
CA SER A 216 -21.51 30.86 13.39
C SER A 216 -20.56 29.79 12.87
N LYS A 217 -19.93 29.99 11.70
CA LYS A 217 -18.89 29.09 11.19
C LYS A 217 -17.69 29.10 12.13
N THR A 218 -17.16 27.91 12.37
CA THR A 218 -16.11 27.64 13.34
C THR A 218 -14.75 27.49 12.69
N ASP A 219 -13.71 27.90 13.41
CA ASP A 219 -12.32 27.66 13.02
C ASP A 219 -11.96 26.17 13.18
N ILE A 220 -11.19 25.63 12.24
CA ILE A 220 -10.80 24.21 12.25
C ILE A 220 -10.13 23.81 13.56
N GLY A 221 -10.58 22.72 14.15
CA GLY A 221 -10.03 22.10 15.36
C GLY A 221 -10.55 22.64 16.69
N GLU A 222 -10.92 23.92 16.77
CA GLU A 222 -11.33 24.54 18.03
C GLU A 222 -12.55 23.89 18.68
N PRO A 223 -13.66 23.61 17.96
CA PRO A 223 -14.84 23.00 18.58
C PRO A 223 -14.57 21.61 19.19
N ALA A 224 -13.81 20.77 18.50
CA ALA A 224 -13.46 19.44 19.00
C ALA A 224 -12.54 19.52 20.23
N ALA A 225 -11.61 20.47 20.24
CA ALA A 225 -10.73 20.73 21.36
C ALA A 225 -11.48 21.23 22.61
N VAL A 226 -12.45 22.12 22.42
CA VAL A 226 -13.36 22.58 23.48
C VAL A 226 -14.20 21.44 24.03
N VAL A 227 -14.80 20.60 23.19
CA VAL A 227 -15.56 19.43 23.67
C VAL A 227 -14.68 18.53 24.53
N ALA A 228 -13.46 18.22 24.07
CA ALA A 228 -12.52 17.39 24.82
C ALA A 228 -12.19 18.00 26.19
N ASP A 229 -11.99 19.32 26.26
CA ASP A 229 -11.71 20.01 27.52
C ASP A 229 -12.92 20.06 28.45
N CYS A 230 -14.11 20.39 27.93
CA CYS A 230 -15.36 20.37 28.70
C CYS A 230 -15.63 18.97 29.29
N LEU A 231 -15.37 17.89 28.54
CA LEU A 231 -15.51 16.52 29.06
C LEU A 231 -14.56 16.25 30.25
N ARG A 232 -13.32 16.78 30.21
CA ARG A 232 -12.36 16.66 31.32
C ARG A 232 -12.75 17.53 32.51
N GLN A 233 -13.17 18.77 32.27
CA GLN A 233 -13.58 19.72 33.31
C GLN A 233 -14.83 19.24 34.05
N ALA A 234 -15.79 18.68 33.33
CA ALA A 234 -16.99 18.06 33.88
C ALA A 234 -16.71 16.75 34.63
N GLY A 235 -15.49 16.22 34.55
CA GLY A 235 -15.10 14.95 35.15
C GLY A 235 -15.76 13.74 34.47
N ILE A 236 -16.31 13.90 33.26
CA ILE A 236 -16.88 12.79 32.47
C ILE A 236 -15.75 11.85 32.04
N ILE A 237 -14.62 12.39 31.62
CA ILE A 237 -13.38 11.63 31.36
C ILE A 237 -12.25 12.08 32.28
N PRO A 238 -11.24 11.24 32.56
CA PRO A 238 -10.10 11.61 33.39
C PRO A 238 -9.33 12.80 32.81
N LYS A 239 -8.75 13.64 33.68
CA LYS A 239 -7.95 14.82 33.26
C LYS A 239 -6.78 14.47 32.33
N GLY A 240 -6.16 13.31 32.52
CA GLY A 240 -5.05 12.82 31.70
C GLY A 240 -5.48 12.03 30.45
N ALA A 241 -6.78 11.87 30.20
CA ALA A 241 -7.26 11.10 29.05
C ALA A 241 -6.91 11.81 27.73
N LEU A 242 -6.34 11.06 26.80
CA LEU A 242 -6.05 11.54 25.45
C LEU A 242 -7.33 11.55 24.62
N VAL A 243 -7.43 12.50 23.69
CA VAL A 243 -8.55 12.56 22.73
C VAL A 243 -7.98 12.62 21.32
N PHE A 244 -8.23 11.58 20.53
CA PHE A 244 -7.73 11.47 19.16
C PHE A 244 -8.79 11.86 18.14
N LEU A 245 -8.40 12.66 17.15
CA LEU A 245 -9.22 13.08 16.02
C LEU A 245 -8.68 12.46 14.74
N ARG A 246 -9.37 11.44 14.24
CA ARG A 246 -8.96 10.65 13.09
C ARG A 246 -9.58 11.21 11.81
N ILE A 247 -8.74 11.43 10.80
CA ILE A 247 -9.15 11.86 9.46
C ILE A 247 -8.59 10.85 8.48
N ASP A 248 -9.44 9.95 7.97
CA ASP A 248 -9.04 8.93 6.99
C ASP A 248 -9.38 9.38 5.56
N GLN A 249 -8.69 8.78 4.58
CA GLN A 249 -8.81 9.10 3.15
C GLN A 249 -8.50 10.56 2.82
N HIS A 250 -7.46 11.14 3.43
CA HIS A 250 -7.03 12.51 3.15
C HIS A 250 -6.66 12.76 1.67
N GLU A 251 -6.27 11.70 0.93
CA GLU A 251 -6.08 11.78 -0.52
C GLU A 251 -7.31 12.24 -1.30
N GLU A 252 -8.51 12.10 -0.76
CA GLU A 252 -9.73 12.61 -1.39
C GLU A 252 -9.73 14.13 -1.54
N LEU A 253 -9.06 14.84 -0.63
CA LEU A 253 -8.92 16.29 -0.72
C LEU A 253 -8.00 16.67 -1.88
N TYR A 254 -6.97 15.86 -2.15
CA TYR A 254 -6.10 16.08 -3.31
C TYR A 254 -6.89 15.99 -4.62
N GLU A 255 -7.68 14.92 -4.79
CA GLU A 255 -8.50 14.73 -5.99
C GLU A 255 -9.58 15.82 -6.12
N LEU A 256 -10.17 16.23 -4.99
CA LEU A 256 -11.13 17.33 -4.94
C LEU A 256 -10.50 18.65 -5.39
N GLU A 257 -9.29 18.96 -4.94
CA GLU A 257 -8.57 20.17 -5.31
C GLU A 257 -8.19 20.17 -6.80
N LYS A 258 -7.69 19.04 -7.32
CA LYS A 258 -7.36 18.87 -8.75
C LYS A 258 -8.59 19.05 -9.64
N SER A 259 -9.73 18.48 -9.26
CA SER A 259 -10.97 18.55 -10.04
C SER A 259 -11.70 19.89 -9.95
N SER A 260 -11.59 20.60 -8.82
CA SER A 260 -12.29 21.87 -8.59
C SER A 260 -11.50 23.10 -9.00
N GLY A 261 -10.19 22.98 -9.23
CA GLY A 261 -9.29 24.10 -9.54
C GLY A 261 -8.81 24.88 -8.31
N TYR A 262 -9.29 24.56 -7.10
CA TYR A 262 -8.91 25.23 -5.84
C TYR A 262 -7.74 24.54 -5.15
N HIS A 263 -6.62 24.48 -5.86
CA HIS A 263 -5.41 23.77 -5.44
C HIS A 263 -4.99 24.12 -4.00
N GLY A 264 -4.93 23.09 -3.14
CA GLY A 264 -4.42 23.17 -1.78
C GLY A 264 -5.34 23.69 -0.70
N VAL A 265 -6.53 24.24 -1.00
CA VAL A 265 -7.36 24.92 0.03
C VAL A 265 -7.78 23.97 1.15
N PHE A 266 -8.32 22.79 0.82
CA PHE A 266 -8.90 21.88 1.80
C PHE A 266 -7.82 21.20 2.65
N ARG A 267 -6.71 20.78 2.02
CA ARG A 267 -5.56 20.22 2.75
C ARG A 267 -4.90 21.26 3.64
N GLN A 268 -4.77 22.51 3.18
CA GLN A 268 -4.23 23.61 4.00
C GLN A 268 -5.06 23.88 5.26
N VAL A 269 -6.39 23.68 5.19
CA VAL A 269 -7.28 23.77 6.36
C VAL A 269 -6.97 22.66 7.37
N ILE A 270 -6.81 21.41 6.94
CA ILE A 270 -6.40 20.32 7.84
C ILE A 270 -5.00 20.58 8.42
N ASN A 271 -4.07 21.09 7.60
CA ASN A 271 -2.74 21.46 8.04
C ASN A 271 -2.77 22.57 9.12
N ARG A 272 -3.70 23.53 9.02
CA ARG A 272 -3.91 24.53 10.09
C ARG A 272 -4.25 23.87 11.42
N ALA A 273 -5.11 22.84 11.42
CA ALA A 273 -5.44 22.10 12.64
C ALA A 273 -4.21 21.45 13.29
N LEU A 274 -3.31 20.90 12.47
CA LEU A 274 -2.06 20.27 12.92
C LEU A 274 -1.06 21.29 13.46
N ALA A 275 -0.90 22.42 12.76
CA ALA A 275 0.01 23.50 13.13
C ALA A 275 -0.34 24.17 14.46
N LEU A 276 -1.62 24.16 14.85
CA LEU A 276 -2.07 24.68 16.15
C LEU A 276 -1.46 23.92 17.33
N ARG A 277 -1.08 22.63 17.14
CA ARG A 277 -0.47 21.77 18.17
C ARG A 277 -1.22 21.82 19.50
N ASP A 278 -2.54 21.82 19.41
CA ASP A 278 -3.42 21.94 20.57
C ASP A 278 -3.29 20.72 21.48
N SER A 279 -2.81 20.90 22.71
CA SER A 279 -2.65 19.80 23.67
C SER A 279 -3.96 19.13 24.10
N ARG A 280 -5.12 19.74 23.85
CA ARG A 280 -6.43 19.18 24.20
C ARG A 280 -6.80 17.97 23.35
N VAL A 281 -6.29 17.88 22.12
CA VAL A 281 -6.60 16.82 21.13
C VAL A 281 -5.38 16.46 20.29
N SER A 282 -5.35 15.29 19.66
CA SER A 282 -4.27 14.93 18.73
C SER A 282 -4.81 14.29 17.46
N TYR A 283 -4.28 14.68 16.31
CA TYR A 283 -4.80 14.24 15.02
C TYR A 283 -4.12 12.97 14.51
N ARG A 284 -4.89 12.16 13.78
CA ARG A 284 -4.46 10.92 13.11
C ARG A 284 -4.92 10.93 11.67
N VAL A 285 -4.04 11.30 10.76
CA VAL A 285 -4.38 11.52 9.35
C VAL A 285 -3.94 10.33 8.51
N GLY A 286 -4.88 9.61 7.91
CA GLY A 286 -4.63 8.53 6.96
C GLY A 286 -4.56 9.08 5.54
N THR A 287 -3.44 8.86 4.84
CA THR A 287 -3.25 9.44 3.51
C THR A 287 -2.33 8.60 2.61
N ARG A 288 -2.36 8.86 1.30
CA ARG A 288 -1.37 8.33 0.35
C ARG A 288 -0.15 9.25 0.27
N HIS A 289 0.97 8.73 -0.22
CA HIS A 289 2.25 9.44 -0.28
C HIS A 289 2.16 10.80 -0.98
N TYR A 290 1.55 10.85 -2.16
CA TYR A 290 1.41 12.08 -2.96
C TYR A 290 0.54 13.14 -2.30
N ALA A 291 -0.59 12.72 -1.75
CA ALA A 291 -1.58 13.63 -1.21
C ALA A 291 -1.04 14.42 -0.01
N TRP A 292 -0.03 13.89 0.67
CA TRP A 292 0.65 14.60 1.74
C TRP A 292 1.81 15.47 1.25
N ASN A 293 2.75 14.88 0.51
CA ASN A 293 4.03 15.55 0.20
C ASN A 293 3.86 16.77 -0.72
N GLU A 294 2.83 16.80 -1.56
CA GLU A 294 2.64 17.90 -2.52
C GLU A 294 2.13 19.20 -1.89
N GLN A 295 1.53 19.16 -0.69
CA GLN A 295 1.01 20.38 -0.06
C GLN A 295 1.04 20.31 1.46
N ILE A 296 2.10 20.87 2.03
CA ILE A 296 2.29 20.99 3.49
C ILE A 296 2.08 22.42 4.00
N ALA A 297 1.65 23.36 3.15
CA ALA A 297 1.35 24.72 3.56
C ALA A 297 0.14 24.77 4.51
N VAL A 298 0.08 25.80 5.34
CA VAL A 298 -0.95 26.06 6.34
C VAL A 298 -1.87 27.19 5.85
N TRP A 299 -3.18 26.97 5.96
CA TRP A 299 -4.18 27.97 5.55
C TRP A 299 -4.02 29.28 6.34
N GLY A 300 -4.09 30.40 5.63
CA GLY A 300 -4.06 31.76 6.19
C GLY A 300 -2.66 32.31 6.52
N SER A 301 -1.70 31.47 6.92
CA SER A 301 -0.34 31.90 7.25
C SER A 301 0.68 31.68 6.13
N GLY A 302 0.44 30.69 5.26
CA GLY A 302 1.40 30.25 4.25
C GLY A 302 2.63 29.52 4.81
N ALA A 303 2.72 29.35 6.14
CA ALA A 303 3.78 28.56 6.76
C ALA A 303 3.66 27.08 6.36
N HIS A 304 4.76 26.33 6.45
CA HIS A 304 4.75 24.90 6.16
C HIS A 304 4.79 24.08 7.45
N LEU A 305 4.13 22.93 7.44
CA LEU A 305 4.25 21.95 8.52
C LEU A 305 5.65 21.35 8.56
N GLU A 306 6.19 21.19 9.77
CA GLU A 306 7.50 20.60 10.02
C GLU A 306 7.36 19.17 10.59
N ASP A 307 7.98 18.19 9.93
CA ASP A 307 8.07 16.81 10.44
C ASP A 307 8.83 16.79 11.77
N MET A 308 8.45 15.89 12.67
CA MET A 308 8.90 15.77 14.06
C MET A 308 8.56 16.96 14.98
N ARG A 309 7.99 18.06 14.46
CA ARG A 309 7.56 19.22 15.24
C ARG A 309 6.04 19.35 15.29
N ASP A 310 5.38 19.33 14.14
CA ASP A 310 3.92 19.48 14.04
C ASP A 310 3.22 18.12 13.91
N TYR A 311 3.91 17.12 13.35
CA TYR A 311 3.44 15.75 13.20
C TYR A 311 4.61 14.76 13.12
N THR A 312 4.32 13.46 13.25
CA THR A 312 5.26 12.36 12.96
C THR A 312 4.67 11.43 11.90
N ILE A 313 5.51 10.81 11.08
CA ILE A 313 5.09 9.91 10.01
C ILE A 313 5.16 8.46 10.47
N VAL A 314 4.09 7.70 10.23
CA VAL A 314 4.06 6.24 10.26
C VAL A 314 3.84 5.74 8.83
N ASP A 315 4.90 5.25 8.18
CA ASP A 315 4.85 4.77 6.80
C ASP A 315 4.77 3.24 6.75
N ILE A 316 3.58 2.72 6.43
CA ILE A 316 3.33 1.27 6.39
C ILE A 316 4.16 0.58 5.32
N ASP A 317 4.41 1.24 4.17
CA ASP A 317 5.19 0.62 3.10
C ASP A 317 6.66 0.47 3.52
N GLN A 318 7.20 1.42 4.29
CA GLN A 318 8.56 1.32 4.84
C GLN A 318 8.64 0.29 5.98
N MET A 319 7.62 0.23 6.84
CA MET A 319 7.55 -0.76 7.92
C MET A 319 7.54 -2.20 7.40
N LEU A 320 6.85 -2.45 6.29
CA LEU A 320 6.74 -3.78 5.68
C LEU A 320 7.84 -4.07 4.66
N LYS A 321 8.67 -3.08 4.32
CA LYS A 321 9.77 -3.25 3.37
C LYS A 321 10.80 -4.20 3.96
N ARG A 322 11.28 -5.13 3.13
CA ARG A 322 12.35 -6.05 3.52
C ARG A 322 13.63 -5.26 3.81
N HIS A 323 14.11 -5.34 5.06
CA HIS A 323 15.42 -4.82 5.44
C HIS A 323 16.55 -5.75 4.95
N GLU A 324 17.71 -5.17 4.60
CA GLU A 324 18.89 -5.93 4.15
C GLU A 324 19.42 -6.85 5.26
N ASN A 325 19.30 -6.42 6.52
CA ASN A 325 19.60 -7.26 7.66
C ASN A 325 18.31 -7.86 8.23
N ALA A 326 18.16 -9.18 8.07
CA ALA A 326 17.01 -9.95 8.55
C ALA A 326 16.87 -9.94 10.10
N SER A 327 17.92 -9.55 10.84
CA SER A 327 17.86 -9.41 12.29
C SER A 327 17.24 -8.10 12.78
N LEU A 328 16.91 -7.16 11.88
CA LEU A 328 16.46 -5.80 12.23
C LEU A 328 14.94 -5.65 12.38
N GLY A 329 14.15 -6.72 12.28
CA GLY A 329 12.73 -6.66 12.65
C GLY A 329 11.82 -7.60 11.88
N PHE A 330 10.53 -7.40 12.15
CA PHE A 330 9.38 -8.06 11.53
C PHE A 330 9.41 -7.98 10.00
N SER A 331 9.05 -9.08 9.33
CA SER A 331 8.97 -9.12 7.87
C SER A 331 7.52 -9.11 7.38
N PHE A 332 7.29 -8.60 6.17
CA PHE A 332 6.00 -8.75 5.51
C PHE A 332 5.54 -10.22 5.39
N GLY A 333 6.47 -11.17 5.33
CA GLY A 333 6.12 -12.60 5.33
C GLY A 333 5.40 -13.02 6.62
N ASP A 334 5.88 -12.55 7.77
CA ASP A 334 5.23 -12.80 9.06
C ASP A 334 3.83 -12.14 9.12
N PHE A 335 3.71 -10.92 8.58
CA PHE A 335 2.40 -10.24 8.46
C PHE A 335 1.41 -11.04 7.61
N ALA A 336 1.85 -11.44 6.41
CA ALA A 336 1.02 -12.14 5.44
C ALA A 336 0.56 -13.49 5.99
N GLU A 337 1.43 -14.19 6.71
CA GLU A 337 1.11 -15.46 7.36
C GLU A 337 0.06 -15.31 8.47
N ASP A 338 0.19 -14.30 9.36
CA ASP A 338 -0.82 -14.07 10.40
C ASP A 338 -2.17 -13.64 9.80
N VAL A 339 -2.18 -12.78 8.78
CA VAL A 339 -3.42 -12.41 8.08
C VAL A 339 -4.05 -13.63 7.41
N PHE A 340 -3.25 -14.46 6.75
CA PHE A 340 -3.72 -15.70 6.13
C PHE A 340 -4.36 -16.64 7.16
N ARG A 341 -3.68 -16.89 8.28
CA ARG A 341 -4.18 -17.70 9.40
C ARG A 341 -5.51 -17.18 9.93
N ARG A 342 -5.59 -15.88 10.25
CA ARG A 342 -6.81 -15.26 10.79
C ARG A 342 -7.99 -15.38 9.84
N ARG A 343 -7.76 -15.23 8.53
CA ARG A 343 -8.80 -15.43 7.50
C ARG A 343 -9.32 -16.86 7.49
N LEU A 344 -8.42 -17.85 7.55
CA LEU A 344 -8.82 -19.26 7.64
C LEU A 344 -9.61 -19.55 8.93
N ASN A 345 -9.18 -19.04 10.08
CA ASN A 345 -9.89 -19.23 11.35
C ASN A 345 -11.31 -18.70 11.32
N VAL A 346 -11.55 -17.53 10.71
CA VAL A 346 -12.92 -16.98 10.59
C VAL A 346 -13.82 -17.84 9.70
N TYR A 347 -13.25 -18.55 8.73
CA TYR A 347 -13.96 -19.47 7.84
C TYR A 347 -14.03 -20.91 8.39
N GLY A 348 -13.69 -21.12 9.67
CA GLY A 348 -13.91 -22.38 10.38
C GLY A 348 -12.77 -23.40 10.22
N PHE A 349 -11.58 -22.98 9.79
CA PHE A 349 -10.39 -23.80 9.93
C PHE A 349 -9.90 -23.71 11.38
N GLU A 350 -9.78 -24.84 12.07
CA GLU A 350 -9.29 -24.90 13.45
C GLU A 350 -7.76 -24.91 13.44
N LEU A 351 -7.15 -23.73 13.41
CA LEU A 351 -5.70 -23.57 13.51
C LEU A 351 -5.34 -23.12 14.92
N GLU A 352 -4.43 -23.85 15.59
CA GLU A 352 -3.94 -23.49 16.91
C GLU A 352 -3.26 -22.10 16.92
N ASP A 353 -3.35 -21.36 18.03
CA ASP A 353 -2.69 -20.05 18.15
C ASP A 353 -1.15 -20.15 18.13
N SER A 354 -0.62 -21.31 18.50
CA SER A 354 0.81 -21.65 18.45
C SER A 354 1.25 -22.24 17.12
N TYR A 355 0.44 -22.14 16.05
CA TYR A 355 0.79 -22.76 14.77
C TYR A 355 2.18 -22.30 14.31
N PRO A 356 3.10 -23.23 14.01
CA PRO A 356 4.46 -22.87 13.64
C PRO A 356 4.47 -22.07 12.34
N LYS A 357 5.48 -21.21 12.19
CA LYS A 357 5.81 -20.57 10.91
C LYS A 357 5.87 -21.62 9.79
N GLY A 358 5.28 -21.33 8.64
CA GLY A 358 5.20 -22.21 7.49
C GLY A 358 3.78 -22.63 7.07
N LEU A 359 2.72 -22.01 7.58
CA LEU A 359 1.35 -22.29 7.12
C LEU A 359 1.17 -22.03 5.62
N LEU A 360 1.84 -20.98 5.10
CA LEU A 360 1.88 -20.70 3.67
C LEU A 360 2.59 -21.81 2.88
N ALA A 361 3.73 -22.32 3.36
CA ALA A 361 4.38 -23.49 2.76
C ALA A 361 3.52 -24.75 2.83
N GLU A 362 2.72 -24.93 3.88
CA GLU A 362 1.85 -26.09 4.00
C GLU A 362 0.72 -26.07 2.98
N VAL A 363 0.09 -24.91 2.78
CA VAL A 363 -1.02 -24.76 1.84
C VAL A 363 -0.54 -24.63 0.40
N PHE A 364 0.45 -23.79 0.14
CA PHE A 364 0.92 -23.46 -1.22
C PHE A 364 2.18 -24.24 -1.63
N GLY A 365 2.77 -25.02 -0.73
CA GLY A 365 4.03 -25.71 -1.00
C GLY A 365 5.24 -24.77 -0.99
N LYS A 366 6.43 -25.39 -1.10
CA LYS A 366 7.69 -24.66 -1.27
C LYS A 366 7.83 -24.17 -2.69
N THR A 367 8.43 -22.99 -2.85
CA THR A 367 8.76 -22.48 -4.19
C THR A 367 9.84 -23.34 -4.85
N LEU A 368 9.56 -23.78 -6.07
CA LEU A 368 10.48 -24.57 -6.89
C LEU A 368 11.79 -23.84 -7.14
N LEU A 369 12.88 -24.59 -7.16
CA LEU A 369 14.20 -24.11 -7.52
C LEU A 369 14.23 -23.70 -9.00
N PRO A 370 15.13 -22.78 -9.39
CA PRO A 370 15.33 -22.41 -10.78
C PRO A 370 15.53 -23.61 -11.73
N SER A 371 16.33 -24.61 -11.34
CA SER A 371 16.58 -25.81 -12.14
C SER A 371 15.32 -26.65 -12.34
N GLU A 372 14.50 -26.81 -11.31
CA GLU A 372 13.23 -27.55 -11.39
C GLU A 372 12.24 -26.84 -12.33
N ARG A 373 12.15 -25.51 -12.24
CA ARG A 373 11.35 -24.70 -13.17
C ARG A 373 11.83 -24.85 -14.61
N ALA A 374 13.13 -24.83 -14.85
CA ALA A 374 13.69 -25.03 -16.19
C ALA A 374 13.36 -26.40 -16.77
N GLN A 375 13.43 -27.46 -15.95
CA GLN A 375 13.03 -28.81 -16.34
C GLN A 375 11.54 -28.88 -16.71
N LEU A 376 10.67 -28.22 -15.95
CA LEU A 376 9.23 -28.15 -16.29
C LEU A 376 8.98 -27.46 -17.64
N TYR A 377 9.72 -26.39 -17.96
CA TYR A 377 9.58 -25.71 -19.25
C TYR A 377 10.15 -26.55 -20.41
N ALA A 378 11.30 -27.18 -20.19
CA ALA A 378 11.95 -27.99 -21.21
C ALA A 378 11.15 -29.26 -21.51
N GLY A 379 10.71 -29.99 -20.48
CA GLY A 379 10.10 -31.31 -20.63
C GLY A 379 11.00 -32.26 -21.43
N ASP A 380 10.39 -33.07 -22.29
CA ASP A 380 11.12 -34.00 -23.19
C ASP A 380 11.50 -33.38 -24.55
N ARG A 381 11.50 -32.04 -24.65
CA ARG A 381 11.76 -31.34 -25.92
C ARG A 381 13.24 -31.42 -26.31
N ALA A 382 13.48 -31.38 -27.62
CA ALA A 382 14.80 -31.18 -28.17
C ALA A 382 15.42 -29.84 -27.67
N PRO A 383 16.77 -29.71 -27.65
CA PRO A 383 17.44 -28.52 -27.18
C PRO A 383 16.95 -27.25 -27.90
N LEU A 384 16.47 -26.28 -27.13
CA LEU A 384 15.97 -24.98 -27.62
C LEU A 384 17.05 -23.89 -27.55
N LEU A 385 18.31 -24.29 -27.72
CA LEU A 385 19.45 -23.39 -27.68
C LEU A 385 19.65 -22.75 -29.05
N ASP A 386 19.89 -21.44 -29.07
CA ASP A 386 20.27 -20.72 -30.28
C ASP A 386 21.79 -20.75 -30.37
N ILE A 387 22.37 -21.74 -31.06
CA ILE A 387 23.83 -21.90 -31.16
C ILE A 387 24.27 -21.51 -32.57
N PRO A 388 25.08 -20.45 -32.74
CA PRO A 388 25.62 -20.06 -34.04
C PRO A 388 26.44 -21.17 -34.71
N ASP A 389 26.33 -21.28 -36.04
CA ASP A 389 27.04 -22.30 -36.83
C ASP A 389 28.57 -22.14 -36.81
N ASP A 390 29.08 -20.96 -36.47
CA ASP A 390 30.52 -20.67 -36.41
C ASP A 390 31.18 -21.08 -35.07
N TRP A 391 30.40 -21.59 -34.12
CA TRP A 391 30.92 -22.14 -32.86
C TRP A 391 31.51 -23.53 -33.07
N ALA A 392 32.49 -23.91 -32.25
CA ALA A 392 33.10 -25.24 -32.34
C ALA A 392 32.03 -26.34 -32.11
N PRO A 393 32.00 -27.43 -32.91
CA PRO A 393 31.02 -28.50 -32.76
C PRO A 393 30.98 -29.13 -31.36
N GLU A 394 32.10 -29.13 -30.66
CA GLU A 394 32.25 -29.63 -29.29
C GLU A 394 31.43 -28.80 -28.30
N TRP A 395 31.34 -27.48 -28.48
CA TRP A 395 30.47 -26.63 -27.67
C TRP A 395 29.00 -26.95 -27.93
N LYS A 396 28.62 -27.14 -29.19
CA LYS A 396 27.25 -27.52 -29.56
C LYS A 396 26.86 -28.84 -28.90
N ALA A 397 27.67 -29.88 -29.08
CA ALA A 397 27.42 -31.19 -28.48
C ALA A 397 27.38 -31.14 -26.94
N ALA A 398 28.30 -30.39 -26.31
CA ALA A 398 28.35 -30.26 -24.86
C ALA A 398 27.12 -29.54 -24.29
N LEU A 399 26.64 -28.48 -24.94
CA LEU A 399 25.46 -27.74 -24.52
C LEU A 399 24.17 -28.51 -24.79
N GLU A 400 24.07 -29.22 -25.92
CA GLU A 400 22.93 -30.11 -26.23
C GLU A 400 22.84 -31.27 -25.24
N GLN A 401 23.97 -31.91 -24.88
CA GLN A 401 23.98 -32.91 -23.83
C GLN A 401 23.54 -32.32 -22.49
N LEU A 402 24.10 -31.16 -22.14
CA LEU A 402 23.77 -30.48 -20.89
C LEU A 402 22.29 -30.08 -20.82
N TRP A 403 21.63 -29.78 -21.95
CA TRP A 403 20.20 -29.46 -21.97
C TRP A 403 19.34 -30.60 -21.40
N PHE A 404 19.66 -31.85 -21.71
CA PHE A 404 18.94 -33.00 -21.18
C PHE A 404 19.26 -33.29 -19.70
N GLU A 405 20.40 -32.84 -19.21
CA GLU A 405 20.79 -32.96 -17.80
C GLU A 405 20.20 -31.82 -16.94
N ASP A 406 20.41 -30.58 -17.37
CA ASP A 406 20.01 -29.34 -16.70
C ASP A 406 19.82 -28.21 -17.75
N PRO A 407 18.56 -28.00 -18.23
CA PRO A 407 18.26 -26.98 -19.23
C PRO A 407 18.67 -25.56 -18.81
N LEU A 408 18.63 -25.25 -17.51
CA LEU A 408 19.03 -23.95 -17.00
C LEU A 408 20.53 -23.75 -17.18
N ASP A 409 21.32 -24.74 -16.80
CA ASP A 409 22.77 -24.65 -16.89
C ASP A 409 23.26 -24.64 -18.34
N ALA A 410 22.57 -25.35 -19.24
CA ALA A 410 22.79 -25.27 -20.69
C ALA A 410 22.53 -23.85 -21.22
N LYS A 411 21.40 -23.23 -20.85
CA LYS A 411 21.06 -21.86 -21.27
C LYS A 411 22.06 -20.83 -20.72
N LEU A 412 22.48 -21.00 -19.47
CA LEU A 412 23.53 -20.16 -18.88
C LEU A 412 24.88 -20.35 -19.59
N GLY A 413 25.22 -21.56 -20.02
CA GLY A 413 26.40 -21.81 -20.86
C GLY A 413 26.35 -21.07 -22.19
N GLU A 414 25.21 -21.14 -22.89
CA GLU A 414 24.95 -20.40 -24.14
C GLU A 414 25.15 -18.88 -23.91
N ALA A 415 24.52 -18.32 -22.88
CA ALA A 415 24.63 -16.90 -22.55
C ALA A 415 26.06 -16.49 -22.18
N TRP A 416 26.77 -17.32 -21.41
CA TRP A 416 28.16 -17.05 -21.01
C TRP A 416 29.09 -16.93 -22.22
N LEU A 417 28.97 -17.83 -23.20
CA LEU A 417 29.77 -17.79 -24.43
C LEU A 417 29.48 -16.55 -25.26
N ARG A 418 28.25 -16.02 -25.21
CA ARG A 418 27.83 -14.80 -25.91
C ARG A 418 28.32 -13.51 -25.25
N GLN A 419 28.83 -13.56 -24.02
CA GLN A 419 29.32 -12.35 -23.35
C GLN A 419 30.53 -11.75 -24.08
N ARG A 420 30.59 -10.42 -24.13
CA ARG A 420 31.61 -9.64 -24.86
C ARG A 420 33.04 -10.07 -24.57
N GLU A 421 33.37 -10.35 -23.30
CA GLU A 421 34.70 -10.80 -22.92
C GLU A 421 35.06 -12.16 -23.56
N GLN A 422 34.12 -13.10 -23.57
CA GLN A 422 34.33 -14.45 -24.13
C GLN A 422 34.36 -14.41 -25.65
N GLN A 423 33.53 -13.55 -26.26
CA GLN A 423 33.56 -13.26 -27.69
C GLN A 423 34.92 -12.67 -28.10
N ARG A 424 35.44 -11.68 -27.36
CA ARG A 424 36.77 -11.09 -27.61
C ARG A 424 37.91 -12.12 -27.49
N LYS A 425 37.78 -13.05 -26.54
CA LYS A 425 38.75 -14.14 -26.34
C LYS A 425 38.54 -15.34 -27.27
N LEU A 426 37.53 -15.29 -28.15
CA LEU A 426 37.17 -16.36 -29.08
C LEU A 426 36.96 -17.72 -28.39
N VAL A 427 36.43 -17.73 -27.16
CA VAL A 427 36.26 -18.95 -26.37
C VAL A 427 35.36 -19.97 -27.07
N HIS A 428 34.32 -19.49 -27.77
CA HIS A 428 33.38 -20.31 -28.54
C HIS A 428 34.05 -21.06 -29.72
N LYS A 429 35.27 -20.69 -30.12
CA LYS A 429 36.05 -21.38 -31.16
C LYS A 429 37.07 -22.37 -30.59
N ASN A 430 37.27 -22.41 -29.28
CA ASN A 430 38.22 -23.32 -28.65
C ASN A 430 37.50 -24.59 -28.16
N PRO A 431 37.73 -25.76 -28.80
CA PRO A 431 37.04 -27.01 -28.47
C PRO A 431 37.47 -27.59 -27.11
N GLU A 432 38.71 -27.34 -26.68
CA GLU A 432 39.25 -27.90 -25.43
C GLU A 432 38.50 -27.38 -24.19
N LEU A 433 37.94 -26.17 -24.29
CA LEU A 433 37.24 -25.51 -23.19
C LEU A 433 35.79 -26.00 -23.03
N ALA A 434 35.22 -26.72 -24.00
CA ALA A 434 33.82 -27.15 -23.98
C ALA A 434 33.46 -28.01 -22.76
N THR A 435 34.44 -28.75 -22.23
CA THR A 435 34.26 -29.62 -21.06
C THR A 435 34.42 -28.90 -19.72
N SER A 436 35.03 -27.71 -19.71
CA SER A 436 35.44 -27.01 -18.48
C SER A 436 34.30 -26.30 -17.73
N ARG A 437 33.14 -26.07 -18.38
CA ARG A 437 31.92 -25.45 -17.82
C ARG A 437 32.20 -24.27 -16.85
N PRO A 438 33.01 -23.27 -17.22
CA PRO A 438 33.60 -22.29 -16.28
C PRO A 438 32.59 -21.33 -15.63
N TRP A 439 31.37 -21.22 -16.15
CA TRP A 439 30.31 -20.42 -15.52
C TRP A 439 29.76 -21.07 -14.24
N ARG A 440 29.94 -22.39 -14.05
CA ARG A 440 29.54 -23.10 -12.83
C ARG A 440 30.27 -22.60 -11.59
N ASP A 441 31.52 -22.20 -11.75
CA ASP A 441 32.38 -21.69 -10.67
C ASP A 441 32.04 -20.23 -10.28
N ARG A 442 31.02 -19.63 -10.91
CA ARG A 442 30.59 -18.24 -10.69
C ARG A 442 29.17 -18.19 -10.10
N PRO A 443 28.98 -18.56 -8.82
CA PRO A 443 27.65 -18.69 -8.23
C PRO A 443 26.83 -17.40 -8.25
N TYR A 444 27.47 -16.25 -8.05
CA TYR A 444 26.79 -14.93 -8.11
C TYR A 444 26.34 -14.59 -9.53
N TRP A 445 27.18 -14.86 -10.54
CA TRP A 445 26.85 -14.62 -11.95
C TRP A 445 25.63 -15.44 -12.38
N LYS A 446 25.56 -16.72 -11.96
CA LYS A 446 24.40 -17.59 -12.17
C LYS A 446 23.16 -17.04 -11.47
N LYS A 447 23.28 -16.78 -10.15
CA LYS A 447 22.16 -16.29 -9.32
C LYS A 447 21.50 -15.05 -9.92
N GLU A 448 22.28 -14.10 -10.45
CA GLU A 448 21.76 -12.87 -11.05
C GLU A 448 20.98 -13.10 -12.36
N ARG A 449 21.27 -14.18 -13.08
CA ARG A 449 20.76 -14.47 -14.44
C ARG A 449 19.68 -15.55 -14.50
N ASN A 450 19.50 -16.31 -13.41
CA ASN A 450 18.54 -17.40 -13.35
C ASN A 450 17.15 -17.00 -13.86
N GLU A 451 16.54 -15.92 -13.34
CA GLU A 451 15.17 -15.57 -13.73
C GLU A 451 15.06 -15.14 -15.20
N ALA A 452 16.03 -14.40 -15.73
CA ALA A 452 16.04 -14.02 -17.13
C ALA A 452 16.25 -15.22 -18.06
N ALA A 453 17.13 -16.15 -17.68
CA ALA A 453 17.32 -17.42 -18.39
C ALA A 453 16.04 -18.25 -18.40
N LEU A 454 15.33 -18.34 -17.27
CA LEU A 454 14.04 -19.04 -17.17
C LEU A 454 12.97 -18.41 -18.06
N ILE A 455 12.96 -17.08 -18.20
CA ILE A 455 12.06 -16.38 -19.12
C ILE A 455 12.37 -16.71 -20.57
N GLN A 456 13.66 -16.79 -20.94
CA GLN A 456 14.05 -17.20 -22.28
C GLN A 456 13.69 -18.67 -22.54
N ILE A 457 13.98 -19.59 -21.62
CA ILE A 457 13.63 -21.01 -21.76
C ILE A 457 12.11 -21.18 -21.91
N ALA A 458 11.30 -20.58 -21.03
CA ALA A 458 9.85 -20.65 -21.13
C ALA A 458 9.33 -20.00 -22.43
N GLY A 459 9.93 -18.88 -22.83
CA GLY A 459 9.59 -18.20 -24.08
C GLY A 459 9.89 -19.04 -25.32
N ASP A 460 11.08 -19.62 -25.39
CA ASP A 460 11.53 -20.49 -26.48
C ASP A 460 10.69 -21.79 -26.52
N ALA A 461 10.25 -22.29 -25.35
CA ALA A 461 9.38 -23.46 -25.22
C ALA A 461 7.87 -23.17 -25.42
N ASN A 462 7.48 -21.90 -25.59
CA ASN A 462 6.09 -21.42 -25.59
C ASN A 462 5.29 -21.80 -24.33
N GLU A 463 5.96 -21.91 -23.19
CA GLU A 463 5.35 -22.25 -21.91
C GLU A 463 4.95 -20.99 -21.11
N ALA A 464 4.00 -21.17 -20.19
CA ALA A 464 3.71 -20.19 -19.16
C ALA A 464 4.83 -20.20 -18.11
N LEU A 465 5.12 -19.05 -17.52
CA LEU A 465 6.08 -18.98 -16.43
C LEU A 465 5.48 -19.60 -15.17
N VAL A 466 6.25 -20.47 -14.54
CA VAL A 466 5.87 -21.17 -13.32
C VAL A 466 6.18 -20.25 -12.13
N TRP A 467 5.11 -19.61 -11.63
CA TRP A 467 5.08 -19.01 -10.30
C TRP A 467 4.22 -19.89 -9.39
N SER A 468 4.83 -20.37 -8.31
CA SER A 468 4.21 -21.22 -7.30
C SER A 468 5.01 -21.24 -6.01
N GLY A 469 4.37 -21.67 -4.93
CA GLY A 469 4.92 -21.77 -3.59
C GLY A 469 4.86 -20.47 -2.81
N GLU A 470 5.02 -20.60 -1.50
CA GLU A 470 4.89 -19.50 -0.53
C GLU A 470 5.71 -18.25 -0.91
N ARG A 471 6.94 -18.44 -1.38
CA ARG A 471 7.87 -17.34 -1.59
C ARG A 471 7.45 -16.50 -2.79
N HIS A 472 7.03 -17.15 -3.88
CA HIS A 472 6.52 -16.41 -5.04
C HIS A 472 5.26 -15.64 -4.69
N ILE A 473 4.34 -16.21 -3.91
CA ILE A 473 3.10 -15.52 -3.50
C ILE A 473 3.43 -14.28 -2.66
N VAL A 474 4.34 -14.42 -1.70
CA VAL A 474 4.80 -13.30 -0.85
C VAL A 474 5.57 -12.26 -1.67
N ASP A 475 6.55 -12.67 -2.49
CA ASP A 475 7.39 -11.76 -3.27
C ASP A 475 6.56 -11.00 -4.35
N LEU A 476 5.60 -11.68 -5.01
CA LEU A 476 4.70 -11.09 -6.01
C LEU A 476 3.71 -10.10 -5.40
N SER A 477 3.42 -10.18 -4.10
CA SER A 477 2.57 -9.18 -3.43
C SER A 477 3.24 -7.82 -3.30
N GLY A 478 4.57 -7.73 -3.47
CA GLY A 478 5.30 -6.46 -3.38
C GLY A 478 5.19 -5.77 -2.02
N TRP A 479 5.02 -6.55 -0.95
CA TRP A 479 4.77 -6.09 0.44
C TRP A 479 3.44 -5.34 0.62
N ASN A 480 2.47 -5.60 -0.25
CA ASN A 480 1.14 -5.02 -0.17
C ASN A 480 0.11 -6.10 0.19
N ILE A 481 -0.60 -5.90 1.30
CA ILE A 481 -1.53 -6.92 1.80
C ILE A 481 -2.74 -7.13 0.89
N LEU A 482 -3.23 -6.09 0.20
CA LEU A 482 -4.29 -6.24 -0.80
C LEU A 482 -3.83 -7.07 -2.01
N ALA A 483 -2.60 -6.87 -2.47
CA ALA A 483 -2.00 -7.69 -3.53
C ALA A 483 -1.86 -9.16 -3.08
N PHE A 484 -1.38 -9.40 -1.87
CA PHE A 484 -1.31 -10.74 -1.27
C PHE A 484 -2.69 -11.41 -1.20
N MET A 485 -3.70 -10.71 -0.65
CA MET A 485 -5.07 -11.20 -0.57
C MET A 485 -5.67 -11.48 -1.96
N SER A 486 -5.33 -10.67 -2.97
CA SER A 486 -5.75 -10.88 -4.36
C SER A 486 -5.17 -12.18 -4.94
N LEU A 487 -3.89 -12.46 -4.66
CA LEU A 487 -3.23 -13.72 -5.03
C LEU A 487 -3.90 -14.91 -4.34
N CYS A 488 -4.05 -14.87 -3.01
CA CYS A 488 -4.72 -15.94 -2.26
C CYS A 488 -6.13 -16.19 -2.78
N ARG A 489 -6.92 -15.13 -3.06
CA ARG A 489 -8.27 -15.25 -3.61
C ARG A 489 -8.29 -15.98 -4.95
N ALA A 490 -7.43 -15.59 -5.88
CA ALA A 490 -7.42 -16.17 -7.22
C ALA A 490 -6.90 -17.62 -7.21
N ILE A 491 -5.84 -17.90 -6.44
CA ILE A 491 -5.31 -19.26 -6.27
C ILE A 491 -6.35 -20.18 -5.64
N TRP A 492 -7.02 -19.73 -4.59
CA TRP A 492 -8.06 -20.51 -3.92
C TRP A 492 -9.26 -20.74 -4.84
N ALA A 493 -9.65 -19.75 -5.65
CA ALA A 493 -10.71 -19.90 -6.63
C ALA A 493 -10.33 -20.90 -7.74
N ALA A 494 -9.07 -20.91 -8.20
CA ALA A 494 -8.59 -21.90 -9.16
C ALA A 494 -8.62 -23.31 -8.56
N TRP A 495 -8.15 -23.48 -7.32
CA TRP A 495 -8.20 -24.74 -6.60
C TRP A 495 -9.64 -25.27 -6.44
N LEU A 496 -10.59 -24.43 -6.02
CA LEU A 496 -12.00 -24.82 -5.87
C LEU A 496 -12.65 -25.27 -7.19
N ARG A 497 -12.21 -24.76 -8.36
CA ARG A 497 -12.73 -25.20 -9.67
C ARG A 497 -12.24 -26.59 -10.06
N ASP A 498 -11.05 -26.96 -9.62
CA ASP A 498 -10.41 -28.23 -9.97
C ASP A 498 -10.62 -29.33 -8.91
N THR A 499 -11.21 -29.00 -7.75
CA THR A 499 -11.42 -29.92 -6.63
C THR A 499 -12.87 -30.41 -6.57
N SER A 500 -13.05 -31.72 -6.39
CA SER A 500 -14.39 -32.32 -6.27
C SER A 500 -15.04 -32.06 -4.90
N ASP A 501 -16.38 -32.04 -4.84
CA ASP A 501 -17.12 -31.85 -3.59
C ASP A 501 -16.77 -32.88 -2.51
N ASP A 502 -16.49 -34.13 -2.89
CA ASP A 502 -16.12 -35.21 -1.97
C ASP A 502 -14.72 -34.98 -1.36
N GLU A 503 -13.78 -34.48 -2.16
CA GLU A 503 -12.45 -34.10 -1.70
C GLU A 503 -12.52 -32.88 -0.78
N LEU A 504 -13.33 -31.88 -1.12
CA LEU A 504 -13.56 -30.72 -0.26
C LEU A 504 -14.06 -31.14 1.12
N ARG A 505 -15.08 -32.02 1.19
CA ARG A 505 -15.65 -32.50 2.46
C ARG A 505 -14.65 -33.19 3.38
N THR A 506 -13.62 -33.82 2.82
CA THR A 506 -12.59 -34.55 3.58
C THR A 506 -11.33 -33.72 3.84
N THR A 507 -11.20 -32.55 3.20
CA THR A 507 -10.02 -31.68 3.32
C THR A 507 -10.04 -30.91 4.65
N HIS A 508 -9.03 -31.17 5.49
CA HIS A 508 -8.80 -30.38 6.71
C HIS A 508 -8.10 -29.04 6.41
N LEU A 509 -7.03 -29.09 5.64
CA LEU A 509 -6.30 -27.92 5.17
C LEU A 509 -5.91 -28.20 3.73
N PRO A 510 -6.17 -27.29 2.78
CA PRO A 510 -5.87 -27.55 1.38
C PRO A 510 -4.37 -27.59 1.15
N LYS A 511 -3.94 -28.51 0.28
CA LYS A 511 -2.60 -28.53 -0.31
C LYS A 511 -2.74 -28.24 -1.79
N ILE A 512 -2.64 -26.96 -2.14
CA ILE A 512 -2.94 -26.47 -3.48
C ILE A 512 -1.74 -26.75 -4.37
N ASP A 513 -1.93 -27.50 -5.44
CA ASP A 513 -0.86 -27.87 -6.35
C ASP A 513 -0.37 -26.67 -7.20
N SER A 514 0.80 -26.81 -7.82
CA SER A 514 1.43 -25.73 -8.57
C SER A 514 0.61 -25.29 -9.80
N ARG A 515 -0.18 -26.16 -10.42
CA ARG A 515 -0.96 -25.81 -11.62
C ARG A 515 -2.08 -24.85 -11.26
N ALA A 516 -2.85 -25.15 -10.21
CA ALA A 516 -3.88 -24.24 -9.69
C ALA A 516 -3.27 -22.89 -9.27
N GLN A 517 -2.10 -22.91 -8.64
CA GLN A 517 -1.39 -21.68 -8.28
C GLN A 517 -0.97 -20.83 -9.48
N ILE A 518 -0.39 -21.44 -10.52
CA ILE A 518 0.01 -20.72 -11.75
C ILE A 518 -1.21 -20.02 -12.35
N VAL A 519 -2.33 -20.75 -12.52
CA VAL A 519 -3.58 -20.19 -13.05
C VAL A 519 -4.06 -19.00 -12.19
N GLY A 520 -4.14 -19.19 -10.87
CA GLY A 520 -4.59 -18.15 -9.95
C GLY A 520 -3.68 -16.91 -9.95
N ILE A 521 -2.35 -17.08 -10.02
CA ILE A 521 -1.40 -15.97 -10.06
C ILE A 521 -1.55 -15.16 -11.35
N TYR A 522 -1.72 -15.82 -12.50
CA TYR A 522 -1.98 -15.15 -13.77
C TYR A 522 -3.33 -14.43 -13.77
N GLU A 523 -4.37 -15.02 -13.20
CA GLU A 523 -5.69 -14.39 -13.05
C GLU A 523 -5.62 -13.15 -12.15
N ALA A 524 -4.94 -13.23 -11.00
CA ALA A 524 -4.73 -12.09 -10.11
C ALA A 524 -3.94 -10.96 -10.79
N SER A 525 -2.86 -11.31 -11.49
CA SER A 525 -2.02 -10.36 -12.22
C SER A 525 -2.79 -9.65 -13.33
N ARG A 526 -3.57 -10.40 -14.14
CA ARG A 526 -4.41 -9.83 -15.19
C ARG A 526 -5.49 -8.92 -14.63
N ALA A 527 -6.18 -9.34 -13.57
CA ALA A 527 -7.17 -8.51 -12.91
C ALA A 527 -6.56 -7.19 -12.39
N TRP A 528 -5.32 -7.21 -11.91
CA TRP A 528 -4.60 -6.00 -11.52
C TRP A 528 -4.19 -5.13 -12.73
N CYS A 529 -3.77 -5.73 -13.84
CA CYS A 529 -3.53 -4.99 -15.09
C CYS A 529 -4.81 -4.32 -15.62
N ASP A 530 -5.96 -4.98 -15.53
CA ASP A 530 -7.23 -4.41 -15.98
C ASP A 530 -7.67 -3.21 -15.10
N LYS A 531 -7.34 -3.25 -13.81
CA LYS A 531 -7.57 -2.16 -12.84
C LYS A 531 -6.75 -0.90 -13.10
N LEU A 532 -5.70 -0.96 -13.93
CA LEU A 532 -4.92 0.24 -14.28
C LEU A 532 -5.78 1.34 -14.92
N LYS A 533 -6.92 0.96 -15.51
CA LYS A 533 -7.90 1.87 -16.13
C LYS A 533 -8.77 2.61 -15.11
N GLU A 534 -8.77 2.18 -13.85
CA GLU A 534 -9.56 2.82 -12.79
C GLU A 534 -8.92 4.15 -12.34
N GLY A 535 -9.77 5.14 -12.04
CA GLY A 535 -9.35 6.45 -11.53
C GLY A 535 -9.05 7.49 -12.62
N ALA A 536 -8.63 8.68 -12.18
CA ALA A 536 -8.21 9.75 -13.08
C ALA A 536 -6.94 9.35 -13.85
N ASP A 537 -6.86 9.70 -15.13
CA ASP A 537 -5.75 9.37 -16.05
C ASP A 537 -5.48 7.85 -16.24
N GLY A 538 -6.47 6.99 -15.93
CA GLY A 538 -6.33 5.53 -16.02
C GLY A 538 -5.94 5.02 -17.41
N ASP A 539 -6.40 5.68 -18.49
CA ASP A 539 -6.00 5.32 -19.86
C ASP A 539 -4.51 5.55 -20.11
N ASN A 540 -3.99 6.71 -19.69
CA ASN A 540 -2.57 7.04 -19.83
C ASN A 540 -1.70 6.12 -18.98
N ARG A 541 -2.12 5.84 -17.74
CA ARG A 541 -1.44 4.88 -16.86
C ARG A 541 -1.39 3.50 -17.48
N THR A 542 -2.53 2.99 -17.93
CA THR A 542 -2.62 1.67 -18.59
C THR A 542 -1.71 1.59 -19.80
N LYS A 543 -1.73 2.61 -20.67
CA LYS A 543 -0.86 2.69 -21.86
C LYS A 543 0.61 2.66 -21.46
N PHE A 544 1.02 3.49 -20.49
CA PHE A 544 2.40 3.60 -20.04
C PHE A 544 2.92 2.31 -19.40
N ILE A 545 2.18 1.74 -18.46
CA ILE A 545 2.56 0.50 -17.78
C ILE A 545 2.62 -0.68 -18.75
N THR A 546 1.68 -0.75 -19.70
CA THR A 546 1.69 -1.78 -20.75
C THR A 546 2.91 -1.64 -21.66
N ALA A 547 3.25 -0.41 -22.05
CA ALA A 547 4.42 -0.12 -22.87
C ALA A 547 5.73 -0.46 -22.13
N LEU A 548 5.85 -0.06 -20.86
CA LEU A 548 7.00 -0.41 -20.01
C LEU A 548 7.15 -1.94 -19.86
N GLY A 549 6.08 -2.64 -19.49
CA GLY A 549 6.11 -4.09 -19.31
C GLY A 549 6.50 -4.83 -20.60
N SER A 550 5.99 -4.36 -21.74
CA SER A 550 6.35 -4.88 -23.07
C SER A 550 7.82 -4.62 -23.40
N TRP A 551 8.31 -3.40 -23.13
CA TRP A 551 9.68 -3.01 -23.37
C TRP A 551 10.67 -3.85 -22.54
N PHE A 552 10.39 -4.03 -21.26
CA PHE A 552 11.16 -4.90 -20.37
C PHE A 552 11.19 -6.36 -20.86
N SER A 553 10.02 -6.91 -21.21
CA SER A 553 9.90 -8.29 -21.72
C SER A 553 10.71 -8.48 -23.01
N GLN A 554 10.65 -7.51 -23.92
CA GLN A 554 11.41 -7.53 -25.16
C GLN A 554 12.92 -7.47 -24.92
N ARG A 555 13.39 -6.57 -24.04
CA ARG A 555 14.82 -6.48 -23.73
C ARG A 555 15.36 -7.79 -23.14
N ILE A 556 14.65 -8.38 -22.18
CA ILE A 556 15.07 -9.65 -21.56
C ILE A 556 15.14 -10.80 -22.58
N ARG A 557 14.16 -10.89 -23.48
CA ARG A 557 14.13 -11.97 -24.48
C ARG A 557 15.17 -11.80 -25.58
N ARG A 558 15.51 -10.55 -25.92
CA ARG A 558 16.50 -10.22 -26.96
C ARG A 558 17.94 -10.28 -26.45
N ASP A 559 18.17 -10.04 -25.16
CA ASP A 559 19.49 -10.16 -24.54
C ASP A 559 19.90 -11.62 -24.36
N LYS A 560 20.31 -12.28 -25.46
CA LYS A 560 20.78 -13.68 -25.44
C LYS A 560 22.07 -13.87 -24.64
N ALA A 561 22.85 -12.80 -24.41
CA ALA A 561 24.05 -12.85 -23.56
C ALA A 561 23.73 -12.73 -22.06
N LEU A 562 22.48 -12.37 -21.71
CA LEU A 562 22.04 -12.06 -20.36
C LEU A 562 23.00 -11.04 -19.69
N SER A 563 23.40 -10.03 -20.45
CA SER A 563 24.30 -8.97 -19.99
C SER A 563 23.68 -8.18 -18.84
N ASN A 564 22.40 -7.80 -18.97
CA ASN A 564 21.70 -7.01 -17.94
C ASN A 564 20.31 -7.60 -17.59
N PRO A 565 20.24 -8.68 -16.79
CA PRO A 565 18.99 -9.39 -16.51
C PRO A 565 18.01 -8.65 -15.58
N GLY A 566 18.33 -7.45 -15.10
CA GLY A 566 17.59 -6.70 -14.07
C GLY A 566 16.39 -5.89 -14.56
N HIS A 567 15.94 -6.11 -15.80
CA HIS A 567 14.96 -5.26 -16.48
C HIS A 567 13.52 -5.48 -16.00
N ASN A 568 13.20 -4.99 -14.81
CA ASN A 568 11.81 -4.82 -14.32
C ASN A 568 11.55 -3.43 -13.74
N GLY A 569 12.45 -2.49 -14.01
CA GLY A 569 12.37 -1.12 -13.57
C GLY A 569 13.25 -0.19 -14.40
N ILE A 570 13.09 1.10 -14.13
CA ILE A 570 13.78 2.22 -14.76
C ILE A 570 14.47 3.07 -13.70
N SER A 571 15.47 3.84 -14.11
CA SER A 571 16.11 4.86 -13.29
C SER A 571 16.37 6.14 -14.07
N LEU A 572 15.95 7.26 -13.49
CA LEU A 572 16.09 8.61 -14.01
C LEU A 572 16.97 9.43 -13.06
N LEU A 573 17.60 10.48 -13.61
CA LEU A 573 18.25 11.51 -12.80
C LEU A 573 17.20 12.22 -11.94
N GLN A 574 17.56 12.51 -10.68
CA GLN A 574 16.64 13.17 -9.77
C GLN A 574 16.25 14.57 -10.29
N GLU A 575 17.23 15.35 -10.77
CA GLU A 575 16.99 16.68 -11.35
C GLU A 575 16.03 16.63 -12.55
N GLU A 576 16.15 15.61 -13.40
CA GLU A 576 15.29 15.42 -14.57
C GLU A 576 13.85 15.07 -14.15
N PHE A 577 13.71 14.24 -13.11
CA PHE A 577 12.41 13.87 -12.57
C PHE A 577 11.71 15.02 -11.86
N GLU A 578 12.45 15.90 -11.19
CA GLU A 578 11.91 17.08 -10.50
C GLU A 578 11.29 18.10 -11.47
N VAL A 579 11.68 18.09 -12.74
CA VAL A 579 11.04 18.92 -13.77
C VAL A 579 9.64 18.40 -14.09
N HIS A 580 8.61 19.22 -13.88
CA HIS A 580 7.25 18.88 -14.26
C HIS A 580 7.08 18.81 -15.78
N ASN A 581 6.84 17.59 -16.26
CA ASN A 581 6.49 17.29 -17.64
C ASN A 581 5.52 16.11 -17.67
N PHE A 582 4.92 15.85 -18.84
CA PHE A 582 3.92 14.79 -19.01
C PHE A 582 4.37 13.42 -18.47
N ILE A 583 5.62 13.00 -18.73
CA ILE A 583 6.12 11.69 -18.31
C ILE A 583 6.38 11.64 -16.80
N THR A 584 7.00 12.67 -16.24
CA THR A 584 7.26 12.71 -14.79
C THR A 584 5.95 12.75 -13.99
N ASP A 585 4.95 13.52 -14.45
CA ASP A 585 3.62 13.55 -13.83
C ASP A 585 2.89 12.21 -13.98
N LEU A 586 3.04 11.52 -15.12
CA LEU A 586 2.51 10.18 -15.32
C LEU A 586 3.19 9.14 -14.42
N ILE A 587 4.51 9.22 -14.23
CA ILE A 587 5.26 8.35 -13.30
C ILE A 587 4.81 8.58 -11.86
N ARG A 588 4.64 9.85 -11.43
CA ARG A 588 4.08 10.20 -10.11
C ARG A 588 2.71 9.53 -9.95
N ASN A 589 1.82 9.71 -10.92
CA ASN A 589 0.48 9.13 -10.90
C ASN A 589 0.50 7.58 -10.85
N CYS A 590 1.38 6.92 -11.62
CA CYS A 590 1.57 5.47 -11.55
C CYS A 590 2.08 4.99 -10.18
N ARG A 591 3.04 5.70 -9.56
CA ARG A 591 3.50 5.40 -8.20
C ARG A 591 2.36 5.54 -7.19
N ASP A 592 1.56 6.57 -7.35
CA ASP A 592 0.50 6.98 -6.42
C ASP A 592 -0.67 6.00 -6.37
N ASN A 593 -0.94 5.37 -7.50
CA ASN A 593 -1.87 4.25 -7.62
C ASN A 593 -1.24 2.88 -7.31
N GLY A 594 0.07 2.84 -7.03
CA GLY A 594 0.78 1.62 -6.68
C GLY A 594 1.17 0.75 -7.87
N ASP A 595 1.13 1.28 -9.09
CA ASP A 595 1.59 0.61 -10.32
C ASP A 595 3.12 0.53 -10.36
N LEU A 596 3.78 1.56 -9.83
CA LEU A 596 5.23 1.68 -9.71
C LEU A 596 5.68 1.77 -8.23
N ILE A 597 6.82 1.15 -7.95
CA ILE A 597 7.48 1.14 -6.64
C ILE A 597 8.72 2.02 -6.74
N GLU A 598 8.65 3.20 -6.13
CA GLU A 598 9.78 4.13 -6.01
C GLU A 598 10.79 3.69 -4.96
N SER A 599 12.07 3.93 -5.22
CA SER A 599 13.16 3.83 -4.25
C SER A 599 14.30 4.77 -4.64
N ALA A 600 15.04 5.26 -3.65
CA ALA A 600 16.33 5.90 -3.90
C ALA A 600 17.28 4.92 -4.62
N HIS A 601 18.14 5.45 -5.49
CA HIS A 601 19.11 4.68 -6.25
C HIS A 601 20.53 5.21 -6.02
N THR A 602 21.35 4.40 -5.36
CA THR A 602 22.81 4.57 -5.36
C THR A 602 23.34 4.11 -6.71
N THR A 603 23.59 5.07 -7.61
CA THR A 603 24.05 4.77 -8.97
C THR A 603 25.42 4.08 -8.95
N LYS A 604 25.61 3.14 -9.88
CA LYS A 604 26.93 2.57 -10.17
C LYS A 604 27.65 3.31 -11.31
N ILE A 605 26.92 4.17 -12.03
CA ILE A 605 27.48 4.99 -13.12
C ILE A 605 28.56 5.93 -12.53
N PRO A 606 29.67 6.15 -13.24
CA PRO A 606 30.76 7.02 -12.78
C PRO A 606 30.36 8.46 -12.44
N ASP A 607 29.21 8.93 -12.94
CA ASP A 607 28.68 10.28 -12.68
C ASP A 607 28.34 10.52 -11.20
N ALA A 608 28.07 9.45 -10.44
CA ALA A 608 27.64 9.46 -9.04
C ALA A 608 26.42 10.36 -8.77
N ASN A 609 25.69 10.77 -9.81
CA ASN A 609 24.57 11.69 -9.68
C ASN A 609 23.38 11.01 -8.99
N PRO A 610 22.64 11.73 -8.13
CA PRO A 610 21.50 11.17 -7.43
C PRO A 610 20.43 10.76 -8.44
N ARG A 611 19.95 9.53 -8.29
CA ARG A 611 18.94 8.94 -9.16
C ARG A 611 17.80 8.36 -8.33
N ILE A 612 16.65 8.31 -8.95
CA ILE A 612 15.48 7.61 -8.42
C ILE A 612 15.24 6.42 -9.34
N LYS A 613 14.82 5.29 -8.75
CA LYS A 613 14.45 4.10 -9.49
C LYS A 613 13.01 3.71 -9.21
N TRP A 614 12.33 3.25 -10.27
CA TRP A 614 10.96 2.79 -10.23
C TRP A 614 10.89 1.38 -10.79
N TYR A 615 10.25 0.49 -10.04
CA TYR A 615 9.99 -0.87 -10.47
C TYR A 615 8.51 -1.06 -10.72
N LEU A 616 8.14 -1.88 -11.70
CA LEU A 616 6.76 -2.34 -11.80
C LEU A 616 6.36 -3.05 -10.50
N ASN A 617 5.11 -2.86 -10.10
CA ASN A 617 4.55 -3.65 -9.01
C ASN A 617 4.73 -5.15 -9.33
N PRO A 618 5.35 -5.94 -8.44
CA PRO A 618 5.60 -7.36 -8.66
C PRO A 618 4.38 -8.17 -9.11
N LEU A 619 3.16 -7.78 -8.70
CA LEU A 619 1.93 -8.44 -9.09
C LEU A 619 1.60 -8.26 -10.59
N LEU A 620 2.17 -7.25 -11.25
CA LEU A 620 2.02 -7.03 -12.70
C LEU A 620 3.03 -7.85 -13.53
N CYS A 621 4.13 -8.31 -12.91
CA CYS A 621 5.18 -9.05 -13.60
C CYS A 621 4.68 -10.32 -14.32
N PRO A 622 3.74 -11.11 -13.76
CA PRO A 622 3.19 -12.26 -14.44
C PRO A 622 2.51 -11.95 -15.78
N CYS A 623 1.69 -10.91 -15.82
CA CYS A 623 1.00 -10.47 -17.03
C CYS A 623 1.99 -10.10 -18.16
N PHE A 624 3.10 -9.43 -17.82
CA PHE A 624 4.12 -9.03 -18.79
C PHE A 624 5.20 -10.08 -19.06
N ARG A 625 5.17 -11.22 -18.32
CA ARG A 625 6.18 -12.29 -18.39
C ARG A 625 7.60 -11.78 -18.15
N ILE A 626 7.76 -10.96 -17.13
CA ILE A 626 9.04 -10.38 -16.68
C ILE A 626 9.37 -10.89 -15.27
N PRO A 627 10.63 -10.78 -14.80
CA PRO A 627 10.99 -11.27 -13.49
C PRO A 627 10.52 -10.29 -12.41
N HIS A 628 10.03 -10.80 -11.28
CA HIS A 628 9.69 -9.98 -10.11
C HIS A 628 10.92 -9.71 -9.22
N ILE A 629 11.94 -10.57 -9.28
CA ILE A 629 13.17 -10.44 -8.50
C ILE A 629 14.06 -9.35 -9.10
N ARG A 630 14.60 -8.49 -8.25
CA ARG A 630 15.49 -7.38 -8.60
C ARG A 630 16.95 -7.79 -8.41
N THR A 631 17.52 -8.56 -9.32
CA THR A 631 18.89 -9.10 -9.18
C THR A 631 20.00 -8.19 -9.71
N LYS A 632 19.67 -7.25 -10.60
CA LYS A 632 20.60 -6.29 -11.21
C LYS A 632 19.98 -4.89 -11.26
N GLU A 633 20.75 -3.92 -11.75
CA GLU A 633 20.32 -2.54 -11.86
C GLU A 633 19.13 -2.40 -12.83
N PRO A 634 18.21 -1.44 -12.55
CA PRO A 634 17.15 -1.09 -13.48
C PRO A 634 17.74 -0.47 -14.76
N ILE A 635 16.90 -0.27 -15.77
CA ILE A 635 17.31 0.43 -17.00
C ILE A 635 17.55 1.91 -16.68
N TYR A 636 18.80 2.37 -16.80
CA TYR A 636 19.10 3.80 -16.83
C TYR A 636 18.51 4.40 -18.11
N THR A 637 17.71 5.45 -17.99
CA THR A 637 16.96 6.04 -19.12
C THR A 637 16.71 7.54 -18.86
N THR A 638 16.02 8.20 -19.79
CA THR A 638 15.61 9.62 -19.73
C THR A 638 14.11 9.78 -19.96
N THR A 639 13.54 10.95 -19.66
CA THR A 639 12.13 11.24 -19.90
C THR A 639 11.79 11.23 -21.40
N ASP A 640 12.73 11.61 -22.26
CA ASP A 640 12.56 11.57 -23.72
C ASP A 640 12.49 10.15 -24.26
N GLU A 641 13.32 9.25 -23.73
CA GLU A 641 13.25 7.83 -24.05
C GLU A 641 11.92 7.24 -23.57
N LEU A 642 11.52 7.53 -22.33
CA LEU A 642 10.24 7.05 -21.80
C LEU A 642 9.04 7.58 -22.57
N LEU A 643 9.11 8.80 -23.11
CA LEU A 643 8.09 9.32 -24.02
C LEU A 643 8.01 8.49 -25.31
N LYS A 644 9.15 8.12 -25.88
CA LYS A 644 9.18 7.20 -27.04
C LYS A 644 8.60 5.83 -26.68
N VAL A 645 8.91 5.26 -25.51
CA VAL A 645 8.29 4.00 -25.05
C VAL A 645 6.77 4.17 -24.97
N PHE A 646 6.31 5.25 -24.34
CA PHE A 646 4.88 5.54 -24.18
C PHE A 646 4.15 5.64 -25.53
N ASP A 647 4.78 6.22 -26.55
CA ASP A 647 4.22 6.35 -27.90
C ASP A 647 4.36 5.09 -28.76
N GLY A 648 4.89 3.99 -28.20
CA GLY A 648 5.10 2.73 -28.92
C GLY A 648 6.31 2.77 -29.86
N GLY A 649 7.16 3.78 -29.74
CA GLY A 649 8.43 3.88 -30.43
C GLY A 649 9.39 2.78 -30.00
N THR A 650 10.18 2.29 -30.96
CA THR A 650 11.24 1.31 -30.67
C THR A 650 12.49 2.06 -30.21
N ILE A 651 12.88 1.90 -28.95
CA ILE A 651 14.21 2.35 -28.51
C ILE A 651 15.22 1.31 -28.97
N GLY A 652 16.24 1.76 -29.72
CA GLY A 652 17.39 0.93 -30.04
C GLY A 652 17.99 0.33 -28.76
N VAL A 653 18.40 -0.93 -28.80
CA VAL A 653 19.26 -1.46 -27.75
C VAL A 653 20.64 -0.87 -28.03
N ASN A 654 20.90 0.36 -27.55
CA ASN A 654 22.25 0.90 -27.57
C ASN A 654 23.03 0.14 -26.49
N ASP A 655 23.76 -0.89 -26.91
CA ASP A 655 24.64 -1.72 -26.05
C ASP A 655 25.87 -0.93 -25.52
N GLU A 656 25.98 0.38 -25.79
CA GLU A 656 27.22 1.14 -25.57
C GLU A 656 27.37 1.76 -24.18
N GLU A 657 26.31 1.94 -23.37
CA GLU A 657 26.40 2.78 -22.15
C GLU A 657 26.46 2.05 -20.80
N SER A 658 26.28 0.74 -20.69
CA SER A 658 26.24 0.05 -19.38
C SER A 658 27.48 -0.80 -19.02
N ASP A 659 28.47 -0.90 -19.91
CA ASP A 659 29.51 -1.94 -19.85
C ASP A 659 30.73 -1.62 -18.96
N ASP A 660 30.85 -0.40 -18.41
CA ASP A 660 31.95 -0.06 -17.49
C ASP A 660 31.75 -0.60 -16.05
N LEU A 661 30.62 -1.26 -15.76
CA LEU A 661 30.23 -1.64 -14.39
C LEU A 661 30.62 -3.07 -13.97
N ASP A 662 31.11 -3.90 -14.88
CA ASP A 662 31.53 -5.28 -14.58
C ASP A 662 33.06 -5.42 -14.43
N ASN A 663 33.77 -4.35 -14.07
CA ASN A 663 35.18 -4.44 -13.67
C ASN A 663 35.32 -5.13 -12.29
N PRO A 664 35.98 -6.30 -12.19
CA PRO A 664 36.16 -7.00 -10.92
C PRO A 664 36.95 -6.20 -9.86
N GLN A 665 37.69 -5.15 -10.27
CA GLN A 665 38.47 -4.30 -9.37
C GLN A 665 37.61 -3.38 -8.49
N ALA A 666 36.32 -3.16 -8.80
CA ALA A 666 35.43 -2.35 -7.99
C ALA A 666 34.85 -3.08 -6.76
N ARG A 667 35.17 -4.39 -6.56
CA ARG A 667 34.68 -5.20 -5.43
C ARG A 667 35.66 -5.30 -4.24
N LEU A 668 36.64 -4.41 -4.16
CA LEU A 668 37.60 -4.33 -3.05
C LEU A 668 37.36 -3.14 -2.10
N PHE A 669 36.16 -2.57 -2.10
CA PHE A 669 35.72 -1.60 -1.09
C PHE A 669 34.31 -1.90 -0.61
#